data_AF-A0A5P2CUK3-F1
#
_entry.id   AF-A0A5P2CUK3-F1
#
_cell.length_a   1.000
_cell.length_b   1.000
_cell.length_c   1.000
_cell.angle_alpha   90.00
_cell.angle_beta   90.00
_cell.angle_gamma   90.00
#
_symmetry.space_group_name_H-M   'P 1'
#
loop_
_entity.id
_entity.type
_entity.pdbx_description
1 polymer ?
#
loop_
_entity_poly.entity_id
_entity_poly.type
_entity_poly.pdbx_seq_one_letter_code
_entity_poly.pdbx_strand_id
1 'polypeptide(L)'
;MAVTATAPATRPSAAASRTGAVAVTAALLLLVAALAVVDITQGTAAVGAPEVWKALTGRADTADSSVVIASRLPRMTAALLVGSVLGMAGAALQAVSRNVLASPDTLAVNAGSYAALGIAAATGVTLPFLASSGVAFAGGLIAAAVVLGLSGLGAGTVRLVLAGSALTLGLTAVTEGMLQLFPQETEGLYKWNQGSVAQNGFDGVLQMLPVAVVGLVGLLLLARKVDALALGDDAARGVGVPVRSTRLTAVVLAALLSTSAVTLAGPIGFVGLCAPALVRPLARKIRAFTRSRASLPVAGLTGAALVLGSDVLLRAVVPSDVAVAVPTGVVTSLLGALFLVVMAARVRDTAGAAQPDRLRIRSRGVFIGTTAVLVAALVGLVVAAVLVGDSKLLLGDVVNWAQGRAGQTVSFVLDTRVPRVLAALCAGAALALAGTLVQAVTRNPLAEPGVLGVTNGAALGAVLLVTTVPAAGSWTIAGGAFAGAAVSAVLVFGLAAKGGFGQNRLVLVGFGVATGATAVISMLIILTDPFNATKALTWLGGSTYGRTLPDVVPLALVLAAGLTVAVARRTELDLVSLDEDTPRLLGLNLSQGRFGFLVLSVLLSATAVAAAGTIGFVGLVAPHAARALVGRQHVRVIPVAVLLGALLVCGADLVGRTVIAPAQLGAGLMTAVIGTPYFLYLLVRSRHRP
;
A
#
# COMPACT_ATOMS: atom_id res chain seq x y z
N MET A 1 41.67 25.67 -47.77
CA MET A 1 40.23 25.88 -47.51
C MET A 1 40.01 25.67 -46.02
N ALA A 2 39.89 26.77 -45.25
CA ALA A 2 39.82 26.75 -43.80
C ALA A 2 38.40 26.34 -43.35
N VAL A 3 38.28 25.26 -42.60
CA VAL A 3 37.05 24.91 -41.89
C VAL A 3 37.12 25.58 -40.51
N THR A 4 36.41 26.69 -40.38
CA THR A 4 36.16 27.37 -39.10
C THR A 4 35.40 26.44 -38.17
N ALA A 5 36.07 25.91 -37.16
CA ALA A 5 35.45 25.26 -36.02
C ALA A 5 34.64 26.31 -35.25
N THR A 6 33.32 26.16 -35.23
CA THR A 6 32.45 26.94 -34.35
C THR A 6 32.81 26.65 -32.89
N ALA A 7 33.16 27.69 -32.15
CA ALA A 7 33.46 27.59 -30.72
C ALA A 7 32.25 27.00 -29.97
N PRO A 8 32.45 26.09 -29.00
CA PRO A 8 31.35 25.58 -28.20
C PRO A 8 30.74 26.72 -27.39
N ALA A 9 29.41 26.84 -27.44
CA ALA A 9 28.64 27.82 -26.67
C ALA A 9 29.14 27.90 -25.22
N THR A 10 29.46 29.11 -24.77
CA THR A 10 29.98 29.42 -23.43
C THR A 10 29.07 28.81 -22.36
N ARG A 11 29.57 27.78 -21.69
CA ARG A 11 28.92 27.12 -20.55
C ARG A 11 28.74 28.15 -19.42
N PRO A 12 27.56 28.25 -18.77
CA PRO A 12 27.41 29.15 -17.63
C PRO A 12 28.39 28.78 -16.51
N SER A 13 28.96 29.80 -15.87
CA SER A 13 29.97 29.70 -14.80
C SER A 13 29.45 28.89 -13.60
N ALA A 14 30.31 28.03 -13.04
CA ALA A 14 30.05 27.25 -11.83
C ALA A 14 29.67 28.11 -10.60
N ALA A 15 30.01 29.40 -10.59
CA ALA A 15 29.63 30.35 -9.54
C ALA A 15 28.12 30.62 -9.52
N ALA A 16 27.48 30.78 -10.68
CA ALA A 16 26.04 30.99 -10.80
C ALA A 16 25.22 29.80 -10.23
N SER A 17 25.78 28.58 -10.33
CA SER A 17 25.17 27.37 -9.77
C SER A 17 25.28 27.27 -8.25
N ARG A 18 26.24 27.93 -7.59
CA ARG A 18 26.37 27.91 -6.12
C ARG A 18 25.43 28.93 -5.48
N THR A 19 25.38 30.15 -6.01
CA THR A 19 24.49 31.20 -5.51
C THR A 19 23.03 30.78 -5.62
N GLY A 20 22.63 30.14 -6.73
CA GLY A 20 21.28 29.59 -6.89
C GLY A 20 20.95 28.48 -5.89
N ALA A 21 21.92 27.63 -5.54
CA ALA A 21 21.72 26.59 -4.53
C ALA A 21 21.51 27.18 -3.14
N VAL A 22 22.34 28.15 -2.75
CA VAL A 22 22.22 28.86 -1.46
C VAL A 22 20.88 29.59 -1.37
N ALA A 23 20.46 30.29 -2.44
CA ALA A 23 19.17 30.99 -2.46
C ALA A 23 17.98 30.04 -2.28
N VAL A 24 17.97 28.90 -2.98
CA VAL A 24 16.89 27.90 -2.83
C VAL A 24 16.89 27.28 -1.44
N THR A 25 18.05 26.93 -0.90
CA THR A 25 18.16 26.39 0.47
C THR A 25 17.72 27.43 1.51
N ALA A 26 18.10 28.70 1.37
CA ALA A 26 17.68 29.78 2.24
C ALA A 26 16.16 30.02 2.16
N ALA A 27 15.58 30.06 0.95
CA ALA A 27 14.14 30.20 0.77
C ALA A 27 13.37 29.03 1.41
N LEU A 28 13.89 27.80 1.29
CA LEU A 28 13.28 26.63 1.92
C LEU A 28 13.40 26.66 3.45
N LEU A 29 14.53 27.11 4.01
CA LEU A 29 14.68 27.33 5.44
C LEU A 29 13.71 28.39 5.96
N LEU A 30 13.54 29.50 5.23
CA LEU A 30 12.58 30.54 5.56
C LEU A 30 11.14 30.02 5.51
N LEU A 31 10.80 29.20 4.50
CA LEU A 31 9.49 28.55 4.43
C LEU A 31 9.24 27.63 5.64
N VAL A 32 10.21 26.79 5.99
CA VAL A 32 10.12 25.90 7.15
C VAL A 32 9.96 26.70 8.44
N ALA A 33 10.74 27.77 8.61
CA ALA A 33 10.64 28.66 9.77
C ALA A 33 9.28 29.38 9.84
N ALA A 34 8.77 29.88 8.71
CA ALA A 34 7.46 30.52 8.65
C ALA A 34 6.33 29.54 9.00
N LEU A 35 6.36 28.34 8.43
CA LEU A 35 5.39 27.28 8.76
C LEU A 35 5.49 26.89 10.24
N ALA A 36 6.69 26.77 10.79
CA ALA A 36 6.92 26.45 12.21
C ALA A 36 6.34 27.51 13.15
N VAL A 37 6.50 28.79 12.81
CA VAL A 37 5.86 29.89 13.56
C VAL A 37 4.34 29.77 13.48
N VAL A 38 3.77 29.52 12.30
CA VAL A 38 2.33 29.34 12.14
C VAL A 38 1.83 28.15 12.97
N ASP A 39 2.50 27.00 12.94
CA ASP A 39 2.13 25.81 13.71
C ASP A 39 2.08 26.08 15.22
N ILE A 40 3.09 26.78 15.77
CA ILE A 40 3.11 27.12 17.20
C ILE A 40 2.02 28.14 17.56
N THR A 41 1.52 28.93 16.61
CA THR A 41 0.42 29.89 16.87
C THR A 41 -0.97 29.28 16.70
N GLN A 42 -1.10 28.16 16.00
CA GLN A 42 -2.39 27.49 15.78
C GLN A 42 -2.71 26.49 16.88
N GLY A 43 -3.98 26.42 17.30
CA GLY A 43 -4.46 25.40 18.23
C GLY A 43 -5.87 25.64 18.73
N THR A 44 -6.34 24.75 19.58
CA THR A 44 -7.65 24.84 20.25
C THR A 44 -7.67 25.88 21.37
N ALA A 45 -6.54 26.09 22.05
CA ALA A 45 -6.40 27.13 23.06
C ALA A 45 -6.22 28.50 22.41
N ALA A 46 -6.83 29.53 23.01
CA ALA A 46 -6.74 30.94 22.61
C ALA A 46 -5.37 31.57 22.92
N VAL A 47 -4.30 30.91 22.49
CA VAL A 47 -2.90 31.33 22.66
C VAL A 47 -2.39 31.78 21.30
N GLY A 48 -2.27 33.09 21.09
CA GLY A 48 -1.79 33.70 19.86
C GLY A 48 -0.28 33.90 19.87
N ALA A 49 0.23 34.63 18.87
CA ALA A 49 1.65 34.96 18.77
C ALA A 49 2.22 35.72 20.00
N PRO A 50 1.51 36.69 20.61
CA PRO A 50 1.98 37.38 21.81
C PRO A 50 2.14 36.44 23.01
N GLU A 51 1.19 35.52 23.21
CA GLU A 51 1.20 34.56 24.31
C GLU A 51 2.30 33.52 24.12
N VAL A 52 2.52 33.07 22.88
CA VAL A 52 3.67 32.22 22.52
C VAL A 52 4.99 32.93 22.86
N TRP A 53 5.14 34.20 22.50
CA TRP A 53 6.34 34.96 22.81
C TRP A 53 6.55 35.14 24.32
N LYS A 54 5.48 35.43 25.06
CA LYS A 54 5.51 35.48 26.53
C LYS A 54 5.91 34.13 27.11
N ALA A 55 5.40 33.02 26.57
CA ALA A 55 5.74 31.67 27.04
C ALA A 55 7.21 31.35 26.82
N LEU A 56 7.76 31.69 25.64
CA LEU A 56 9.17 31.50 25.32
C LEU A 56 10.11 32.39 26.14
N THR A 57 9.63 33.54 26.62
CA THR A 57 10.41 34.48 27.45
C THR A 57 10.17 34.30 28.96
N GLY A 58 9.38 33.29 29.36
CA GLY A 58 9.08 33.00 30.77
C GLY A 58 8.11 33.99 31.43
N ARG A 59 7.32 34.74 30.64
CA ARG A 59 6.40 35.80 31.07
C ARG A 59 4.91 35.47 30.86
N ALA A 60 4.59 34.27 30.37
CA ALA A 60 3.21 33.84 30.18
C ALA A 60 2.62 33.25 31.45
N ASP A 61 1.29 33.25 31.53
CA ASP A 61 0.57 32.53 32.56
C ASP A 61 0.85 31.03 32.49
N THR A 62 0.66 30.33 33.60
CA THR A 62 0.97 28.89 33.73
C THR A 62 0.17 28.03 32.74
N ALA A 63 -1.08 28.41 32.45
CA ALA A 63 -1.92 27.72 31.47
C ALA A 63 -1.37 27.89 30.03
N ASP A 64 -1.12 29.12 29.60
CA ASP A 64 -0.61 29.41 28.24
C ASP A 64 0.78 28.82 28.01
N SER A 65 1.66 28.94 29.01
CA SER A 65 3.00 28.34 28.97
C SER A 65 2.94 26.82 28.87
N SER A 66 2.01 26.16 29.57
CA SER A 66 1.83 24.70 29.48
C SER A 66 1.41 24.28 28.07
N VAL A 67 0.50 25.01 27.41
CA VAL A 67 0.08 24.70 26.04
C VAL A 67 1.26 24.82 25.07
N VAL A 68 2.03 25.90 25.17
CA VAL A 68 3.16 26.15 24.27
C VAL A 68 4.28 25.13 24.49
N ILE A 69 4.71 24.92 25.73
CA ILE A 69 5.87 24.09 26.07
C ILE A 69 5.55 22.60 26.04
N ALA A 70 4.37 22.17 26.52
CA ALA A 70 4.04 20.76 26.62
C ALA A 70 3.34 20.21 25.37
N SER A 71 2.71 21.03 24.53
CA SER A 71 1.99 20.55 23.33
C SER A 71 2.53 21.11 22.02
N ARG A 72 2.65 22.44 21.89
CA ARG A 72 2.94 23.06 20.58
C ARG A 72 4.40 22.92 20.14
N LEU A 73 5.37 23.23 21.01
CA LEU A 73 6.80 23.08 20.67
C LEU A 73 7.20 21.61 20.43
N PRO A 74 6.78 20.63 21.25
CA PRO A 74 7.10 19.23 20.99
C PRO A 74 6.51 18.73 19.67
N ARG A 75 5.28 19.15 19.34
CA ARG A 75 4.66 18.82 18.06
C ARG A 75 5.42 19.40 16.87
N MET A 76 5.73 20.69 16.90
CA MET A 76 6.50 21.35 15.84
C MET A 76 7.86 20.67 15.66
N THR A 77 8.58 20.40 16.75
CA THR A 77 9.88 19.72 16.69
C THR A 77 9.77 18.29 16.17
N ALA A 78 8.72 17.54 16.55
CA ALA A 78 8.45 16.23 16.00
C ALA A 78 8.18 16.29 14.48
N ALA A 79 7.37 17.24 14.01
CA ALA A 79 7.10 17.43 12.58
C ALA A 79 8.36 17.74 11.78
N LEU A 80 9.23 18.63 12.30
CA LEU A 80 10.53 18.95 11.70
C LEU A 80 11.45 17.72 11.62
N LEU A 81 11.56 16.98 12.73
CA LEU A 81 12.41 15.79 12.82
C LEU A 81 11.92 14.70 11.87
N VAL A 82 10.65 14.32 11.97
CA VAL A 82 10.02 13.27 11.15
C VAL A 82 10.11 13.60 9.66
N GLY A 83 9.77 14.83 9.26
CA GLY A 83 9.87 15.26 7.88
C GLY A 83 11.31 15.22 7.35
N SER A 84 12.28 15.65 8.16
CA SER A 84 13.71 15.65 7.79
C SER A 84 14.25 14.24 7.59
N VAL A 85 13.98 13.33 8.53
CA VAL A 85 14.49 11.95 8.46
C VAL A 85 13.84 11.16 7.32
N LEU A 86 12.53 11.30 7.10
CA LEU A 86 11.83 10.64 5.99
C LEU A 86 12.27 11.18 4.63
N GLY A 87 12.43 12.50 4.50
CA GLY A 87 12.90 13.14 3.27
C GLY A 87 14.32 12.70 2.88
N MET A 88 15.25 12.65 3.85
CA MET A 88 16.62 12.17 3.63
C MET A 88 16.70 10.66 3.38
N ALA A 89 15.96 9.84 4.14
CA ALA A 89 15.90 8.40 3.94
C ALA A 89 15.36 8.05 2.55
N GLY A 90 14.28 8.73 2.12
CA GLY A 90 13.72 8.58 0.79
C GLY A 90 14.71 8.94 -0.32
N ALA A 91 15.38 10.09 -0.21
CA ALA A 91 16.40 10.50 -1.16
C ALA A 91 17.57 9.49 -1.27
N ALA A 92 18.04 8.97 -0.14
CA ALA A 92 19.09 7.96 -0.10
C ALA A 92 18.65 6.63 -0.74
N LEU A 93 17.44 6.16 -0.43
CA LEU A 93 16.88 4.94 -1.03
C LEU A 93 16.70 5.08 -2.53
N GLN A 94 16.19 6.20 -3.02
CA GLN A 94 16.03 6.44 -4.46
C GLN A 94 17.38 6.50 -5.18
N ALA A 95 18.40 7.10 -4.57
CA ALA A 95 19.74 7.18 -5.16
C ALA A 95 20.41 5.80 -5.24
N VAL A 96 20.39 5.04 -4.14
CA VAL A 96 21.02 3.72 -4.05
C VAL A 96 20.29 2.67 -4.87
N SER A 97 18.96 2.76 -4.95
CA SER A 97 18.14 1.84 -5.72
C SER A 97 18.06 2.17 -7.21
N ARG A 98 18.47 3.38 -7.61
CA ARG A 98 18.22 3.95 -8.94
C ARG A 98 16.74 3.85 -9.35
N ASN A 99 15.84 3.85 -8.37
CA ASN A 99 14.40 3.79 -8.56
C ASN A 99 13.76 5.01 -7.92
N VAL A 100 13.11 5.82 -8.76
CA VAL A 100 12.39 7.03 -8.35
C VAL A 100 11.26 6.75 -7.37
N LEU A 101 10.67 5.56 -7.45
CA LEU A 101 9.54 5.16 -6.63
C LEU A 101 9.95 4.46 -5.33
N ALA A 102 11.24 4.33 -5.06
CA ALA A 102 11.69 3.80 -3.78
C ALA A 102 11.31 4.76 -2.65
N SER A 103 10.60 4.24 -1.65
CA SER A 103 10.30 4.95 -0.40
C SER A 103 10.72 4.10 0.80
N PRO A 104 10.92 4.69 1.98
CA PRO A 104 11.19 3.94 3.20
C PRO A 104 10.09 2.90 3.53
N ASP A 105 8.85 3.14 3.11
CA ASP A 105 7.72 2.22 3.30
C ASP A 105 7.95 0.86 2.62
N THR A 106 8.80 0.82 1.57
CA THR A 106 9.16 -0.42 0.87
C THR A 106 10.03 -1.36 1.70
N LEU A 107 10.47 -0.95 2.90
CA LEU A 107 11.20 -1.80 3.85
C LEU A 107 10.29 -2.46 4.90
N ALA A 108 8.97 -2.30 4.77
CA ALA A 108 7.96 -2.82 5.72
C ALA A 108 8.15 -2.35 7.17
N VAL A 109 8.91 -1.27 7.39
CA VAL A 109 9.18 -0.70 8.74
C VAL A 109 7.88 -0.32 9.43
N ASN A 110 6.98 0.40 8.74
CA ASN A 110 5.70 0.83 9.30
C ASN A 110 4.86 -0.36 9.77
N ALA A 111 4.74 -1.39 8.92
CA ALA A 111 3.96 -2.59 9.24
C ALA A 111 4.63 -3.44 10.33
N GLY A 112 5.96 -3.47 10.39
CA GLY A 112 6.72 -4.08 11.48
C GLY A 112 6.46 -3.44 12.83
N SER A 113 6.56 -2.11 12.90
CA SER A 113 6.23 -1.35 14.11
C SER A 113 4.78 -1.54 14.52
N TYR A 114 3.86 -1.49 13.55
CA TYR A 114 2.42 -1.65 13.79
C TYR A 114 2.07 -3.04 14.32
N ALA A 115 2.61 -4.10 13.69
CA ALA A 115 2.39 -5.47 14.14
C ALA A 115 3.01 -5.74 15.51
N ALA A 116 4.20 -5.20 15.81
CA ALA A 116 4.80 -5.33 17.13
C ALA A 116 3.96 -4.67 18.22
N LEU A 117 3.44 -3.46 17.97
CA LEU A 117 2.51 -2.79 18.88
C LEU A 117 1.19 -3.54 19.02
N GLY A 118 0.64 -4.08 17.92
CA GLY A 118 -0.59 -4.86 17.96
C GLY A 118 -0.48 -6.16 18.73
N ILE A 119 0.62 -6.89 18.55
CA ILE A 119 0.90 -8.10 19.33
C ILE A 119 1.10 -7.76 20.80
N ALA A 120 1.84 -6.68 21.12
CA ALA A 120 2.03 -6.25 22.50
C ALA A 120 0.70 -5.81 23.15
N ALA A 121 -0.10 -5.01 22.45
CA ALA A 121 -1.41 -4.56 22.90
C ALA A 121 -2.35 -5.74 23.18
N ALA A 122 -2.38 -6.74 22.29
CA ALA A 122 -3.21 -7.94 22.44
C ALA A 122 -2.89 -8.78 23.69
N THR A 123 -1.73 -8.57 24.35
CA THR A 123 -1.42 -9.23 25.64
C THR A 123 -2.19 -8.65 26.83
N GLY A 124 -2.83 -7.48 26.67
CA GLY A 124 -3.48 -6.74 27.76
C GLY A 124 -2.51 -6.06 28.73
N VAL A 125 -1.19 -6.15 28.49
CA VAL A 125 -0.18 -5.52 29.34
C VAL A 125 -0.01 -4.06 28.94
N THR A 126 -0.29 -3.15 29.89
CA THR A 126 -0.02 -1.73 29.71
C THR A 126 1.49 -1.47 29.80
N LEU A 127 2.09 -1.11 28.67
CA LEU A 127 3.52 -0.82 28.59
C LEU A 127 3.80 0.66 28.91
N PRO A 128 4.80 0.97 29.75
CA PRO A 128 5.32 2.33 29.88
C PRO A 128 5.77 2.89 28.53
N PHE A 129 5.75 4.22 28.38
CA PHE A 129 6.11 4.91 27.13
C PHE A 129 7.44 4.42 26.52
N LEU A 130 8.50 4.29 27.33
CA LEU A 130 9.79 3.80 26.84
C LEU A 130 9.72 2.37 26.28
N ALA A 131 8.92 1.51 26.91
CA ALA A 131 8.75 0.13 26.47
C ALA A 131 7.92 0.06 25.18
N SER A 132 6.84 0.83 25.06
CA SER A 132 6.02 0.86 23.84
C SER A 132 6.78 1.45 22.65
N SER A 133 7.54 2.53 22.85
CA SER A 133 8.45 3.07 21.83
C SER A 133 9.55 2.07 21.46
N GLY A 134 10.11 1.35 22.44
CA GLY A 134 11.08 0.28 22.19
C GLY A 134 10.52 -0.88 21.36
N VAL A 135 9.28 -1.30 21.64
CA VAL A 135 8.57 -2.35 20.88
C VAL A 135 8.32 -1.91 19.43
N ALA A 136 7.79 -0.70 19.23
CA ALA A 136 7.56 -0.16 17.88
C ALA A 136 8.89 -0.07 17.09
N PHE A 137 9.95 0.41 17.74
CA PHE A 137 11.26 0.56 17.14
C PHE A 137 11.88 -0.79 16.76
N ALA A 138 11.86 -1.76 17.68
CA ALA A 138 12.37 -3.11 17.42
C ALA A 138 11.58 -3.80 16.30
N GLY A 139 10.25 -3.70 16.30
CA GLY A 139 9.38 -4.27 15.27
C GLY A 139 9.71 -3.76 13.87
N GLY A 140 9.92 -2.45 13.72
CA GLY A 140 10.30 -1.84 12.45
C GLY A 140 11.66 -2.30 11.93
N LEU A 141 12.67 -2.39 12.81
CA LEU A 141 14.00 -2.88 12.44
C LEU A 141 14.00 -4.37 12.09
N ILE A 142 13.24 -5.20 12.81
CA ILE A 142 13.10 -6.63 12.52
C ILE A 142 12.47 -6.82 11.13
N ALA A 143 11.39 -6.09 10.82
CA ALA A 143 10.77 -6.16 9.51
C ALA A 143 11.73 -5.75 8.38
N ALA A 144 12.48 -4.65 8.57
CA ALA A 144 13.50 -4.24 7.60
C ALA A 144 14.61 -5.28 7.43
N ALA A 145 15.06 -5.92 8.51
CA ALA A 145 16.05 -6.99 8.47
C ALA A 145 15.54 -8.23 7.71
N VAL A 146 14.27 -8.61 7.92
CA VAL A 146 13.62 -9.70 7.17
C VAL A 146 13.57 -9.37 5.68
N VAL A 147 13.13 -8.17 5.30
CA VAL A 147 13.10 -7.71 3.89
C VAL A 147 14.50 -7.74 3.26
N LEU A 148 15.52 -7.28 3.99
CA LEU A 148 16.91 -7.33 3.54
C LEU A 148 17.43 -8.77 3.38
N GLY A 149 17.11 -9.67 4.31
CA GLY A 149 17.47 -11.07 4.25
C GLY A 149 16.84 -11.79 3.05
N LEU A 150 15.55 -11.54 2.81
CA LEU A 150 14.78 -12.14 1.72
C LEU A 150 15.17 -11.62 0.34
N SER A 151 15.42 -10.32 0.23
CA SER A 151 15.88 -9.71 -1.02
C SER A 151 17.29 -10.17 -1.40
N GLY A 152 18.14 -10.48 -0.41
CA GLY A 152 19.53 -10.91 -0.60
C GLY A 152 20.47 -9.70 -0.60
N LEU A 153 21.57 -9.80 0.16
CA LEU A 153 22.58 -8.75 0.35
C LEU A 153 23.24 -8.33 -0.99
N GLY A 154 22.61 -7.41 -1.71
CA GLY A 154 23.07 -6.89 -3.00
C GLY A 154 22.17 -7.18 -4.21
N ALA A 155 21.02 -7.83 -4.05
CA ALA A 155 20.12 -8.10 -5.17
C ALA A 155 19.38 -6.85 -5.68
N GLY A 156 18.80 -6.98 -6.87
CA GLY A 156 18.09 -5.91 -7.59
C GLY A 156 16.94 -5.31 -6.79
N THR A 157 16.69 -4.03 -7.04
CA THR A 157 15.81 -3.15 -6.26
C THR A 157 14.33 -3.53 -6.38
N VAL A 158 13.96 -4.21 -7.46
CA VAL A 158 12.63 -4.80 -7.63
C VAL A 158 12.35 -5.89 -6.59
N ARG A 159 13.32 -6.74 -6.25
CA ARG A 159 13.12 -7.81 -5.25
C ARG A 159 12.94 -7.24 -3.84
N LEU A 160 13.66 -6.17 -3.52
CA LEU A 160 13.51 -5.46 -2.25
C LEU A 160 12.08 -4.92 -2.09
N VAL A 161 11.58 -4.22 -3.11
CA VAL A 161 10.21 -3.70 -3.12
C VAL A 161 9.18 -4.83 -3.02
N LEU A 162 9.37 -5.92 -3.76
CA LEU A 162 8.47 -7.08 -3.72
C LEU A 162 8.43 -7.76 -2.35
N ALA A 163 9.60 -8.01 -1.75
CA ALA A 163 9.69 -8.59 -0.41
C ALA A 163 9.03 -7.68 0.62
N GLY A 164 9.31 -6.38 0.53
CA GLY A 164 8.73 -5.35 1.39
C GLY A 164 7.21 -5.29 1.30
N SER A 165 6.66 -5.12 0.10
CA SER A 165 5.20 -5.04 -0.10
C SER A 165 4.49 -6.31 0.38
N ALA A 166 5.05 -7.50 0.12
CA ALA A 166 4.47 -8.74 0.61
C ALA A 166 4.50 -8.82 2.14
N LEU A 167 5.63 -8.51 2.77
CA LEU A 167 5.74 -8.52 4.23
C LEU A 167 4.80 -7.49 4.87
N THR A 168 4.72 -6.28 4.31
CA THR A 168 3.78 -5.24 4.75
C THR A 168 2.35 -5.78 4.79
N LEU A 169 1.87 -6.37 3.69
CA LEU A 169 0.50 -6.87 3.62
C LEU A 169 0.23 -7.97 4.67
N GLY A 170 1.17 -8.89 4.87
CA GLY A 170 1.02 -9.96 5.88
C GLY A 170 1.01 -9.43 7.31
N LEU A 171 1.91 -8.51 7.64
CA LEU A 171 1.97 -7.90 8.98
C LEU A 171 0.75 -7.02 9.26
N THR A 172 0.27 -6.27 8.27
CA THR A 172 -0.97 -5.50 8.39
C THR A 172 -2.17 -6.42 8.63
N ALA A 173 -2.29 -7.54 7.90
CA ALA A 173 -3.38 -8.49 8.09
C ALA A 173 -3.37 -9.15 9.47
N VAL A 174 -2.19 -9.48 10.01
CA VAL A 174 -2.06 -9.96 11.40
C VAL A 174 -2.55 -8.90 12.38
N THR A 175 -2.16 -7.64 12.17
CA THR A 175 -2.54 -6.54 13.07
C THR A 175 -4.03 -6.25 13.01
N GLU A 176 -4.62 -6.18 11.81
CA GLU A 176 -6.08 -6.02 11.63
C GLU A 176 -6.86 -7.17 12.27
N GLY A 177 -6.32 -8.40 12.23
CA GLY A 177 -6.87 -9.52 12.99
C GLY A 177 -6.86 -9.29 14.50
N MET A 178 -5.78 -8.72 15.05
CA MET A 178 -5.72 -8.35 16.47
C MET A 178 -6.73 -7.26 16.82
N LEU A 179 -6.88 -6.23 15.96
CA LEU A 179 -7.88 -5.17 16.15
C LEU A 179 -9.31 -5.73 16.21
N GLN A 180 -9.59 -6.76 15.42
CA GLN A 180 -10.92 -7.38 15.40
C GLN A 180 -11.16 -8.33 16.58
N LEU A 181 -10.13 -9.05 17.03
CA LEU A 181 -10.24 -10.02 18.12
C LEU A 181 -10.17 -9.39 19.52
N PHE A 182 -9.41 -8.31 19.67
CA PHE A 182 -9.12 -7.65 20.94
C PHE A 182 -9.40 -6.13 20.85
N PRO A 183 -10.66 -5.73 20.56
CA PRO A 183 -10.97 -4.33 20.28
C PRO A 183 -10.78 -3.40 21.49
N GLN A 184 -10.83 -3.93 22.71
CA GLN A 184 -10.61 -3.15 23.93
C GLN A 184 -9.11 -2.96 24.19
N GLU A 185 -8.33 -4.03 24.04
CA GLU A 185 -6.88 -4.03 24.30
C GLU A 185 -6.11 -3.28 23.20
N THR A 186 -6.64 -3.25 21.98
CA THR A 186 -6.06 -2.54 20.84
C THR A 186 -6.66 -1.15 20.61
N GLU A 187 -7.33 -0.59 21.63
CA GLU A 187 -7.90 0.75 21.54
C GLU A 187 -6.84 1.80 21.16
N GLY A 188 -7.20 2.69 20.23
CA GLY A 188 -6.31 3.73 19.72
C GLY A 188 -5.22 3.25 18.75
N LEU A 189 -4.98 1.95 18.62
CA LEU A 189 -3.96 1.40 17.73
C LEU A 189 -4.24 1.72 16.25
N TYR A 190 -5.52 1.68 15.84
CA TYR A 190 -5.92 2.11 14.50
C TYR A 190 -5.56 3.59 14.24
N LYS A 191 -5.80 4.47 15.22
CA LYS A 191 -5.47 5.90 15.12
C LYS A 191 -3.96 6.12 15.07
N TRP A 192 -3.19 5.35 15.84
CA TRP A 192 -1.72 5.37 15.80
C TRP A 192 -1.19 5.03 14.40
N ASN A 193 -1.79 4.04 13.72
CA ASN A 193 -1.42 3.64 12.35
C ASN A 193 -1.59 4.75 11.30
N GLN A 194 -2.46 5.73 11.57
CA GLN A 194 -2.68 6.85 10.66
C GLN A 194 -1.65 7.97 10.81
N GLY A 195 -0.78 7.89 11.82
CA GLY A 195 0.33 8.81 12.05
C GLY A 195 -0.09 10.20 12.51
N SER A 196 0.45 10.65 13.65
CA SER A 196 0.24 12.00 14.18
C SER A 196 1.53 12.58 14.73
N VAL A 197 1.84 13.81 14.34
CA VAL A 197 2.95 14.59 14.95
C VAL A 197 2.54 15.18 16.30
N ALA A 198 1.30 15.02 16.76
CA ALA A 198 0.89 15.48 18.08
C ALA A 198 1.70 14.76 19.17
N GLN A 199 2.27 15.53 20.08
CA GLN A 199 3.09 15.06 21.19
C GLN A 199 2.58 15.64 22.51
N ASN A 200 2.78 14.89 23.59
CA ASN A 200 2.49 15.28 24.96
C ASN A 200 3.80 15.45 25.73
N GLY A 201 4.59 16.46 25.35
CA GLY A 201 5.94 16.70 25.89
C GLY A 201 7.06 16.28 24.94
N PHE A 202 8.31 16.59 25.34
CA PHE A 202 9.50 16.39 24.52
C PHE A 202 10.09 14.98 24.59
N ASP A 203 9.57 14.10 25.46
CA ASP A 203 10.20 12.80 25.77
C ASP A 203 10.43 11.95 24.52
N GLY A 204 9.41 11.81 23.66
CA GLY A 204 9.53 11.06 22.41
C GLY A 204 10.56 11.66 21.45
N VAL A 205 10.59 12.99 21.33
CA VAL A 205 11.55 13.70 20.47
C VAL A 205 12.96 13.50 20.99
N LEU A 206 13.19 13.70 22.29
CA LEU A 206 14.49 13.52 22.93
C LEU A 206 14.99 12.08 22.86
N GLN A 207 14.09 11.09 22.96
CA GLN A 207 14.44 9.68 22.84
C GLN A 207 14.88 9.32 21.41
N MET A 208 14.20 9.84 20.38
CA MET A 208 14.49 9.51 18.98
C MET A 208 15.59 10.40 18.36
N LEU A 209 15.87 11.57 18.93
CA LEU A 209 16.83 12.54 18.39
C LEU A 209 18.25 11.96 18.22
N PRO A 210 18.86 11.26 19.19
CA PRO A 210 20.21 10.68 19.00
C PRO A 210 20.26 9.71 17.83
N VAL A 211 19.26 8.84 17.72
CA VAL A 211 19.14 7.85 16.65
C VAL A 211 18.98 8.53 15.29
N ALA A 212 18.13 9.55 15.21
CA ALA A 212 17.94 10.35 14.01
C ALA A 212 19.24 11.05 13.60
N VAL A 213 19.97 11.66 14.54
CA VAL A 213 21.25 12.33 14.26
C VAL A 213 22.28 11.35 13.71
N VAL A 214 22.42 10.15 14.31
CA VAL A 214 23.32 9.11 13.79
C VAL A 214 22.95 8.73 12.35
N GLY A 215 21.67 8.52 12.06
CA GLY A 215 21.21 8.19 10.71
C GLY A 215 21.46 9.31 9.70
N LEU A 216 21.15 10.56 10.05
CA LEU A 216 21.32 11.73 9.20
C LEU A 216 22.80 11.97 8.88
N VAL A 217 23.66 11.98 9.90
CA VAL A 217 25.11 12.13 9.74
C VAL A 217 25.68 10.97 8.95
N GLY A 218 25.26 9.73 9.24
CA GLY A 218 25.68 8.54 8.50
C GLY A 218 25.41 8.64 6.99
N LEU A 219 24.21 9.12 6.60
CA LEU A 219 23.88 9.32 5.19
C LEU A 219 24.74 10.43 4.54
N LEU A 220 25.05 11.52 5.26
CA LEU A 220 25.92 12.58 4.76
C LEU A 220 27.38 12.12 4.58
N LEU A 221 27.86 11.23 5.45
CA LEU A 221 29.17 10.59 5.31
C LEU A 221 29.21 9.65 4.11
N LEU A 222 28.12 8.92 3.84
CA LEU A 222 28.00 8.03 2.68
C LEU A 222 27.74 8.75 1.35
N ALA A 223 27.32 10.03 1.37
CA ALA A 223 26.86 10.75 0.19
C ALA A 223 27.82 10.68 -1.01
N ARG A 224 29.14 10.75 -0.79
CA ARG A 224 30.14 10.62 -1.88
C ARG A 224 30.15 9.22 -2.51
N LYS A 225 29.99 8.18 -1.69
CA LYS A 225 29.93 6.79 -2.16
C LYS A 225 28.62 6.53 -2.90
N VAL A 226 27.52 7.14 -2.45
CA VAL A 226 26.21 7.08 -3.13
C VAL A 226 26.27 7.78 -4.50
N ASP A 227 26.95 8.92 -4.61
CA ASP A 227 27.16 9.60 -5.90
C ASP A 227 27.90 8.70 -6.91
N ALA A 228 28.86 7.90 -6.44
CA ALA A 228 29.56 6.94 -7.31
C ALA A 228 28.62 5.82 -7.80
N LEU A 229 27.68 5.35 -6.97
CA LEU A 229 26.69 4.34 -7.36
C LEU A 229 25.75 4.83 -8.47
N ALA A 230 25.51 6.14 -8.56
CA ALA A 230 24.68 6.71 -9.61
C ALA A 230 25.31 6.56 -11.02
N LEU A 231 26.64 6.40 -11.11
CA LEU A 231 27.37 6.17 -12.37
C LEU A 231 27.26 4.71 -12.87
N GLY A 232 26.74 3.80 -12.04
CA GLY A 232 26.65 2.38 -12.32
C GLY A 232 27.57 1.54 -11.43
N ASP A 233 27.19 0.27 -11.23
CA ASP A 233 27.86 -0.61 -10.27
C ASP A 233 29.32 -0.91 -10.67
N ASP A 234 29.64 -0.97 -11.97
CA ASP A 234 31.01 -1.22 -12.44
C ASP A 234 31.89 0.03 -12.36
N ALA A 235 31.35 1.21 -12.70
CA ALA A 235 32.04 2.49 -12.53
C ALA A 235 32.34 2.77 -11.05
N ALA A 236 31.38 2.51 -10.16
CA ALA A 236 31.57 2.63 -8.71
C ALA A 236 32.67 1.68 -8.19
N ARG A 237 32.70 0.43 -8.66
CA ARG A 237 33.77 -0.52 -8.34
C ARG A 237 35.13 -0.04 -8.84
N GLY A 238 35.19 0.53 -10.05
CA GLY A 238 36.43 1.08 -10.63
C GLY A 238 37.04 2.24 -9.82
N VAL A 239 36.22 3.03 -9.12
CA VAL A 239 36.67 4.13 -8.23
C VAL A 239 36.91 3.63 -6.78
N GLY A 240 36.86 2.31 -6.54
CA GLY A 240 37.15 1.70 -5.24
C GLY A 240 36.00 1.71 -4.24
N VAL A 241 34.76 1.97 -4.67
CA VAL A 241 33.59 1.94 -3.77
C VAL A 241 33.09 0.52 -3.58
N PRO A 242 33.00 0.00 -2.33
CA PRO A 242 32.44 -1.32 -2.08
C PRO A 242 30.91 -1.27 -2.25
N VAL A 243 30.43 -1.56 -3.46
CA VAL A 243 29.02 -1.40 -3.88
C VAL A 243 28.04 -2.09 -2.93
N ARG A 244 28.30 -3.37 -2.60
CA ARG A 244 27.41 -4.17 -1.73
C ARG A 244 27.30 -3.58 -0.32
N SER A 245 28.43 -3.30 0.31
CA SER A 245 28.48 -2.73 1.66
C SER A 245 27.87 -1.34 1.69
N THR A 246 28.20 -0.47 0.73
CA THR A 246 27.65 0.90 0.64
C THR A 246 26.13 0.88 0.49
N ARG A 247 25.60 0.00 -0.37
CA ARG A 247 24.15 -0.19 -0.55
C ARG A 247 23.50 -0.68 0.75
N LEU A 248 24.08 -1.69 1.39
CA LEU A 248 23.57 -2.22 2.65
C LEU A 248 23.55 -1.14 3.75
N THR A 249 24.67 -0.44 3.97
CA THR A 249 24.75 0.60 5.00
C THR A 249 23.76 1.73 4.74
N ALA A 250 23.59 2.17 3.48
CA ALA A 250 22.62 3.19 3.15
C ALA A 250 21.16 2.74 3.40
N VAL A 251 20.82 1.48 3.08
CA VAL A 251 19.49 0.93 3.36
C VAL A 251 19.25 0.77 4.86
N VAL A 252 20.26 0.31 5.63
CA VAL A 252 20.18 0.20 7.09
C VAL A 252 20.00 1.56 7.74
N LEU A 253 20.75 2.59 7.32
CA LEU A 253 20.58 3.95 7.83
C LEU A 253 19.22 4.54 7.45
N ALA A 254 18.73 4.29 6.23
CA ALA A 254 17.39 4.71 5.83
C ALA A 254 16.29 3.99 6.64
N ALA A 255 16.47 2.69 6.93
CA ALA A 255 15.58 1.93 7.80
C ALA A 255 15.58 2.48 9.23
N LEU A 256 16.76 2.78 9.78
CA LEU A 256 16.92 3.38 11.09
C LEU A 256 16.18 4.74 11.19
N LEU A 257 16.39 5.61 10.21
CA LEU A 257 15.71 6.90 10.11
C LEU A 257 14.19 6.74 9.99
N SER A 258 13.72 5.85 9.11
CA SER A 258 12.29 5.56 8.96
C SER A 258 11.68 5.03 10.26
N THR A 259 12.38 4.14 10.94
CA THR A 259 11.90 3.52 12.18
C THR A 259 11.84 4.55 13.31
N SER A 260 12.81 5.46 13.38
CA SER A 260 12.76 6.58 14.35
C SER A 260 11.57 7.50 14.11
N ALA A 261 11.26 7.81 12.84
CA ALA A 261 10.08 8.59 12.47
C ALA A 261 8.77 7.90 12.86
N VAL A 262 8.64 6.61 12.52
CA VAL A 262 7.43 5.81 12.83
C VAL A 262 7.24 5.64 14.33
N THR A 263 8.32 5.46 15.09
CA THR A 263 8.24 5.32 16.55
C THR A 263 7.77 6.62 17.20
N LEU A 264 8.19 7.77 16.66
CA LEU A 264 7.84 9.09 17.20
C LEU A 264 6.41 9.53 16.84
N ALA A 265 6.02 9.37 15.59
CA ALA A 265 4.79 9.97 15.06
C ALA A 265 3.84 8.96 14.40
N GLY A 266 4.10 7.67 14.49
CA GLY A 266 3.40 6.66 13.70
C GLY A 266 3.75 6.76 12.20
N PRO A 267 3.11 5.94 11.35
CA PRO A 267 3.36 5.95 9.90
C PRO A 267 2.95 7.28 9.26
N ILE A 268 3.92 8.04 8.74
CA ILE A 268 3.67 9.22 7.90
C ILE A 268 4.04 8.89 6.45
N GLY A 269 3.03 8.62 5.63
CA GLY A 269 3.20 8.20 4.24
C GLY A 269 3.69 9.31 3.31
N PHE A 270 4.22 8.91 2.16
CA PHE A 270 4.55 9.77 0.99
C PHE A 270 5.66 10.81 1.16
N VAL A 271 6.06 11.18 2.38
CA VAL A 271 7.12 12.19 2.59
C VAL A 271 8.43 11.76 1.93
N GLY A 272 8.85 10.51 2.18
CA GLY A 272 10.05 9.94 1.58
C GLY A 272 9.98 9.73 0.06
N LEU A 273 8.79 9.78 -0.53
CA LEU A 273 8.61 9.73 -1.99
C LEU A 273 8.59 11.14 -2.60
N CYS A 274 7.77 12.04 -2.03
CA CYS A 274 7.48 13.37 -2.56
C CYS A 274 8.66 14.33 -2.38
N ALA A 275 9.31 14.33 -1.21
CA ALA A 275 10.40 15.26 -0.92
C ALA A 275 11.55 15.17 -1.94
N PRO A 276 12.19 14.00 -2.18
CA PRO A 276 13.23 13.89 -3.21
C PRO A 276 12.70 14.15 -4.64
N ALA A 277 11.43 13.83 -4.92
CA ALA A 277 10.83 14.06 -6.22
C ALA A 277 10.62 15.56 -6.52
N LEU A 278 10.31 16.37 -5.50
CA LEU A 278 10.26 17.83 -5.59
C LEU A 278 11.65 18.48 -5.73
N VAL A 279 12.68 17.87 -5.12
CA VAL A 279 14.07 18.34 -5.24
C VAL A 279 14.68 18.02 -6.61
N ARG A 280 14.30 16.89 -7.22
CA ARG A 280 14.90 16.45 -8.50
C ARG A 280 14.82 17.44 -9.67
N PRO A 281 13.70 18.11 -9.98
CA PRO A 281 13.67 19.10 -11.06
C PRO A 281 14.60 20.29 -10.80
N LEU A 282 14.83 20.65 -9.52
CA LEU A 282 15.79 21.70 -9.16
C LEU A 282 17.22 21.29 -9.51
N ALA A 283 17.57 20.01 -9.41
CA ALA A 283 18.89 19.51 -9.81
C ALA A 283 19.20 19.64 -11.31
N ARG A 284 18.17 19.76 -12.17
CA ARG A 284 18.35 20.05 -13.60
C ARG A 284 18.75 21.51 -13.84
N LYS A 285 18.27 22.43 -13.00
CA LYS A 285 18.56 23.87 -13.09
C LYS A 285 19.81 24.26 -12.29
N ILE A 286 20.03 23.60 -11.16
CA ILE A 286 21.09 23.91 -10.19
C ILE A 286 21.96 22.67 -10.01
N ARG A 287 23.17 22.71 -10.60
CA ARG A 287 24.10 21.57 -10.63
C ARG A 287 24.60 21.16 -9.24
N ALA A 288 24.52 22.03 -8.25
CA ALA A 288 24.88 21.69 -6.87
C ALA A 288 24.03 20.53 -6.32
N PHE A 289 22.74 20.46 -6.68
CA PHE A 289 21.82 19.42 -6.22
C PHE A 289 21.95 18.09 -6.97
N THR A 290 22.87 17.96 -7.93
CA THR A 290 23.20 16.63 -8.48
C THR A 290 24.08 15.81 -7.53
N ARG A 291 24.70 16.46 -6.54
CA ARG A 291 25.53 15.80 -5.52
C ARG A 291 24.67 15.44 -4.31
N SER A 292 24.75 14.20 -3.86
CA SER A 292 24.01 13.69 -2.70
C SER A 292 24.25 14.50 -1.43
N ARG A 293 25.46 15.06 -1.27
CA ARG A 293 25.77 15.93 -0.10
C ARG A 293 24.88 17.16 0.00
N ALA A 294 24.43 17.71 -1.13
CA ALA A 294 23.57 18.90 -1.15
C ALA A 294 22.09 18.51 -1.31
N SER A 295 21.79 17.48 -2.09
CA SER A 295 20.39 17.05 -2.30
C SER A 295 19.79 16.37 -1.08
N LEU A 296 20.57 15.64 -0.26
CA LEU A 296 20.06 14.98 0.94
C LEU A 296 19.50 16.00 1.95
N PRO A 297 20.25 17.02 2.45
CA PRO A 297 19.69 18.01 3.37
C PRO A 297 18.50 18.77 2.79
N VAL A 298 18.53 19.11 1.50
CA VAL A 298 17.41 19.81 0.85
C VAL A 298 16.17 18.92 0.74
N ALA A 299 16.34 17.62 0.50
CA ALA A 299 15.23 16.67 0.58
C ALA A 299 14.71 16.53 2.02
N GLY A 300 15.58 16.57 3.03
CA GLY A 300 15.17 16.64 4.44
C GLY A 300 14.34 17.88 4.74
N LEU A 301 14.82 19.07 4.39
CA LEU A 301 14.09 20.34 4.57
C LEU A 301 12.76 20.35 3.81
N THR A 302 12.73 19.78 2.60
CA THR A 302 11.49 19.65 1.82
C THR A 302 10.51 18.71 2.52
N GLY A 303 11.01 17.61 3.10
CA GLY A 303 10.20 16.71 3.91
C GLY A 303 9.65 17.37 5.17
N ALA A 304 10.46 18.17 5.87
CA ALA A 304 10.02 18.98 7.01
C ALA A 304 8.91 19.97 6.61
N ALA A 305 9.08 20.68 5.48
CA ALA A 305 8.06 21.57 4.94
C ALA A 305 6.76 20.83 4.57
N LEU A 306 6.87 19.61 4.02
CA LEU A 306 5.68 18.81 3.67
C LEU A 306 4.91 18.36 4.90
N VAL A 307 5.58 17.81 5.92
CA VAL A 307 4.91 17.34 7.15
C VAL A 307 4.29 18.51 7.91
N LEU A 308 5.08 19.55 8.14
CA LEU A 308 4.64 20.70 8.92
C LEU A 308 3.59 21.52 8.16
N GLY A 309 3.75 21.68 6.84
CA GLY A 309 2.74 22.29 5.98
C GLY A 309 1.43 21.50 5.93
N SER A 310 1.48 20.17 6.02
CA SER A 310 0.27 19.34 6.09
C SER A 310 -0.48 19.53 7.40
N ASP A 311 0.24 19.61 8.53
CA ASP A 311 -0.36 19.86 9.85
C ASP A 311 -0.97 21.28 9.94
N VAL A 312 -0.25 22.29 9.45
CA VAL A 312 -0.75 23.68 9.38
C VAL A 312 -1.96 23.79 8.46
N LEU A 313 -1.94 23.15 7.28
CA LEU A 313 -3.06 23.18 6.35
C LEU A 313 -4.31 22.52 6.96
N LEU A 314 -4.12 21.39 7.65
CA LEU A 314 -5.21 20.70 8.34
C LEU A 314 -5.91 21.63 9.34
N ARG A 315 -5.13 22.29 10.19
CA ARG A 315 -5.65 23.21 11.22
C ARG A 315 -6.22 24.51 10.69
N ALA A 316 -5.81 24.92 9.50
CA ALA A 316 -6.34 26.11 8.85
C ALA A 316 -7.71 25.87 8.21
N VAL A 317 -7.98 24.64 7.74
CA VAL A 317 -9.19 24.31 6.96
C VAL A 317 -10.25 23.60 7.80
N VAL A 318 -9.85 22.86 8.83
CA VAL A 318 -10.75 22.09 9.70
C VAL A 318 -10.98 22.84 11.00
N PRO A 319 -12.22 22.91 11.52
CA PRO A 319 -12.52 23.45 12.85
C PRO A 319 -11.59 22.89 13.93
N SER A 320 -11.20 23.72 14.90
CA SER A 320 -10.12 23.40 15.83
C SER A 320 -10.42 22.18 16.72
N ASP A 321 -11.70 21.96 17.05
CA ASP A 321 -12.21 20.79 17.78
C ASP A 321 -12.03 19.48 16.97
N VAL A 322 -12.36 19.50 15.68
CA VAL A 322 -12.21 18.34 14.79
C VAL A 322 -10.75 18.13 14.39
N ALA A 323 -9.96 19.20 14.25
CA ALA A 323 -8.56 19.14 13.82
C ALA A 323 -7.66 18.40 14.81
N VAL A 324 -8.02 18.34 16.10
CA VAL A 324 -7.30 17.53 17.10
C VAL A 324 -7.53 16.03 16.91
N ALA A 325 -8.70 15.65 16.36
CA ALA A 325 -9.03 14.25 16.11
C ALA A 325 -8.33 13.70 14.86
N VAL A 326 -8.13 14.54 13.82
CA VAL A 326 -7.59 14.13 12.52
C VAL A 326 -6.05 13.98 12.59
N PRO A 327 -5.50 12.78 12.32
CA PRO A 327 -4.06 12.58 12.30
C PRO A 327 -3.41 13.22 11.08
N THR A 328 -2.21 13.78 11.25
CA THR A 328 -1.46 14.43 10.17
C THR A 328 -1.07 13.51 9.02
N GLY A 329 -0.87 12.21 9.30
CA GLY A 329 -0.53 11.22 8.28
C GLY A 329 -1.64 11.00 7.25
N VAL A 330 -2.91 11.23 7.62
CA VAL A 330 -4.05 11.22 6.68
C VAL A 330 -3.90 12.34 5.66
N VAL A 331 -3.55 13.55 6.11
CA VAL A 331 -3.40 14.72 5.25
C VAL A 331 -2.18 14.60 4.34
N THR A 332 -1.04 14.13 4.88
CA THR A 332 0.14 13.85 4.04
C THR A 332 -0.15 12.79 2.98
N SER A 333 -1.00 11.80 3.29
CA SER A 333 -1.40 10.76 2.34
C SER A 333 -2.32 11.31 1.23
N LEU A 334 -3.24 12.23 1.55
CA LEU A 334 -4.06 12.92 0.55
C LEU A 334 -3.20 13.79 -0.39
N LEU A 335 -2.24 14.54 0.15
CA LEU A 335 -1.30 15.32 -0.65
C LEU A 335 -0.40 14.42 -1.50
N GLY A 336 0.06 13.29 -0.94
CA GLY A 336 0.84 12.28 -1.65
C GLY A 336 0.07 11.61 -2.80
N ALA A 337 -1.21 11.29 -2.58
CA ALA A 337 -2.12 10.77 -3.60
C ALA A 337 -2.27 11.76 -4.76
N LEU A 338 -2.52 13.04 -4.46
CA LEU A 338 -2.59 14.09 -5.47
C LEU A 338 -1.26 14.25 -6.22
N PHE A 339 -0.14 14.24 -5.49
CA PHE A 339 1.20 14.32 -6.07
C PHE A 339 1.47 13.19 -7.06
N LEU A 340 1.10 11.95 -6.71
CA LEU A 340 1.25 10.79 -7.59
C LEU A 340 0.44 10.91 -8.87
N VAL A 341 -0.82 11.35 -8.78
CA VAL A 341 -1.68 11.55 -9.95
C VAL A 341 -1.11 12.63 -10.88
N VAL A 342 -0.62 13.74 -10.32
CA VAL A 342 0.03 14.82 -11.08
C VAL A 342 1.33 14.34 -11.72
N MET A 343 2.13 13.55 -10.99
CA MET A 343 3.37 12.99 -11.50
C MET A 343 3.10 12.00 -12.63
N ALA A 344 2.06 11.16 -12.51
CA ALA A 344 1.66 10.20 -13.53
C ALA A 344 1.35 10.88 -14.88
N ALA A 345 0.80 12.09 -14.86
CA ALA A 345 0.57 12.89 -16.08
C ALA A 345 1.86 13.37 -16.76
N ARG A 346 2.99 13.42 -16.03
CA ARG A 346 4.29 13.89 -16.53
C ARG A 346 5.26 12.76 -16.87
N VAL A 347 4.99 11.53 -16.41
CA VAL A 347 5.80 10.36 -16.75
C VAL A 347 5.55 10.00 -18.21
N ARG A 348 6.62 10.06 -19.02
CA ARG A 348 6.61 9.44 -20.35
C ARG A 348 6.78 7.94 -20.17
N ASP A 349 5.92 7.15 -20.81
CA ASP A 349 6.12 5.71 -20.90
C ASP A 349 7.45 5.45 -21.61
N THR A 350 8.46 5.16 -20.80
CA THR A 350 9.82 4.80 -21.21
C THR A 350 10.06 3.32 -20.95
N ALA A 351 8.98 2.54 -20.82
CA ALA A 351 9.06 1.09 -20.74
C ALA A 351 9.64 0.56 -22.05
N GLY A 352 10.97 0.48 -22.10
CA GLY A 352 11.66 -0.44 -22.99
C GLY A 352 11.11 -1.83 -22.69
N ALA A 353 10.88 -2.60 -23.75
CA ALA A 353 10.35 -3.95 -23.70
C ALA A 353 10.93 -4.69 -22.47
N ALA A 354 10.07 -4.94 -21.48
CA ALA A 354 10.45 -5.83 -20.39
C ALA A 354 10.95 -7.12 -21.06
N GLN A 355 12.11 -7.60 -20.63
CA GLN A 355 12.75 -8.77 -21.25
C GLN A 355 11.68 -9.86 -21.41
N PRO A 356 11.39 -10.32 -22.63
CA PRO A 356 10.31 -11.26 -22.86
C PRO A 356 10.59 -12.48 -21.99
N ASP A 357 9.70 -12.69 -21.03
CA ASP A 357 9.75 -13.82 -20.13
C ASP A 357 9.76 -15.08 -21.00
N ARG A 358 10.82 -15.91 -20.91
CA ARG A 358 11.03 -17.04 -21.84
C ARG A 358 9.74 -17.88 -21.91
N LEU A 359 9.18 -18.04 -23.12
CA LEU A 359 7.96 -18.80 -23.35
C LEU A 359 8.16 -20.27 -22.96
N ARG A 360 7.76 -20.63 -21.74
CA ARG A 360 7.70 -22.03 -21.30
C ARG A 360 6.39 -22.64 -21.78
N ILE A 361 6.45 -23.36 -22.89
CA ILE A 361 5.33 -24.15 -23.39
C ILE A 361 5.27 -25.44 -22.56
N ARG A 362 4.27 -25.55 -21.68
CA ARG A 362 3.99 -26.79 -20.94
C ARG A 362 3.23 -27.77 -21.83
N SER A 363 3.45 -29.07 -21.65
CA SER A 363 2.74 -30.11 -22.41
C SER A 363 1.24 -30.13 -22.08
N ARG A 364 0.42 -30.65 -23.00
CA ARG A 364 -1.02 -30.79 -22.80
C ARG A 364 -1.36 -31.70 -21.62
N GLY A 365 -0.55 -32.74 -21.38
CA GLY A 365 -0.71 -33.64 -20.23
C GLY A 365 -0.55 -32.94 -18.88
N VAL A 366 0.42 -32.02 -18.76
CA VAL A 366 0.59 -31.20 -17.53
C VAL A 366 -0.62 -30.33 -17.29
N PHE A 367 -1.19 -29.72 -18.33
CA PHE A 367 -2.41 -28.92 -18.21
C PHE A 367 -3.59 -29.75 -17.71
N ILE A 368 -3.90 -30.87 -18.38
CA ILE A 368 -5.03 -31.73 -18.01
C ILE A 368 -4.85 -32.27 -16.59
N GLY A 369 -3.65 -32.76 -16.25
CA GLY A 369 -3.35 -33.25 -14.91
C GLY A 369 -3.49 -32.18 -13.83
N THR A 370 -2.98 -30.97 -14.08
CA THR A 370 -3.12 -29.83 -13.15
C THR A 370 -4.58 -29.46 -12.95
N THR A 371 -5.36 -29.34 -14.02
CA THR A 371 -6.78 -29.00 -13.94
C THR A 371 -7.57 -30.08 -13.21
N ALA A 372 -7.33 -31.37 -13.49
CA ALA A 372 -8.01 -32.48 -12.81
C ALA A 372 -7.71 -32.48 -11.30
N VAL A 373 -6.46 -32.27 -10.90
CA VAL A 373 -6.07 -32.17 -9.49
C VAL A 373 -6.74 -30.97 -8.81
N LEU A 374 -6.77 -29.81 -9.47
CA LEU A 374 -7.41 -28.62 -8.90
C LEU A 374 -8.93 -28.77 -8.78
N VAL A 375 -9.59 -29.43 -9.74
CA VAL A 375 -11.02 -29.73 -9.65
C VAL A 375 -11.29 -30.71 -8.50
N ALA A 376 -10.50 -31.78 -8.38
CA ALA A 376 -10.64 -32.72 -7.26
C ALA A 376 -10.41 -32.04 -5.89
N ALA A 377 -9.37 -31.19 -5.80
CA ALA A 377 -9.09 -30.39 -4.61
C ALA A 377 -10.25 -29.42 -4.30
N LEU A 378 -10.84 -28.79 -5.32
CA LEU A 378 -11.96 -27.87 -5.12
C LEU A 378 -13.20 -28.61 -4.63
N VAL A 379 -13.55 -29.75 -5.22
CA VAL A 379 -14.67 -30.58 -4.76
C VAL A 379 -14.44 -31.04 -3.31
N GLY A 380 -13.25 -31.54 -2.99
CA GLY A 380 -12.90 -31.94 -1.63
C GLY A 380 -12.99 -30.77 -0.64
N LEU A 381 -12.52 -29.59 -1.04
CA LEU A 381 -12.60 -28.38 -0.22
C LEU A 381 -14.04 -27.90 -0.03
N VAL A 382 -14.89 -27.95 -1.06
CA VAL A 382 -16.31 -27.59 -0.96
C VAL A 382 -17.02 -28.52 0.02
N VAL A 383 -16.78 -29.83 -0.09
CA VAL A 383 -17.34 -30.80 0.86
C VAL A 383 -16.85 -30.50 2.27
N ALA A 384 -15.54 -30.31 2.47
CA ALA A 384 -14.99 -29.94 3.78
C ALA A 384 -15.58 -28.62 4.29
N ALA A 385 -15.79 -27.63 3.43
CA ALA A 385 -16.36 -26.33 3.76
C ALA A 385 -17.88 -26.37 3.98
N VAL A 386 -18.60 -27.43 3.65
CA VAL A 386 -19.99 -27.57 4.11
C VAL A 386 -20.02 -28.29 5.46
N LEU A 387 -19.16 -29.30 5.63
CA LEU A 387 -19.18 -30.19 6.79
C LEU A 387 -18.45 -29.65 8.03
N VAL A 388 -17.41 -28.82 7.85
CA VAL A 388 -16.51 -28.38 8.92
C VAL A 388 -16.62 -26.87 9.15
N GLY A 389 -16.71 -26.46 10.41
CA GLY A 389 -16.87 -25.06 10.83
C GLY A 389 -16.97 -24.95 12.35
N ASP A 390 -17.84 -24.06 12.81
CA ASP A 390 -18.25 -23.90 14.21
C ASP A 390 -18.98 -25.13 14.78
N SER A 391 -19.52 -25.98 13.90
CA SER A 391 -20.12 -27.28 14.22
C SER A 391 -19.79 -28.31 13.14
N LYS A 392 -19.62 -29.57 13.52
CA LYS A 392 -19.33 -30.66 12.58
C LYS A 392 -20.65 -31.27 12.09
N LEU A 393 -20.79 -31.38 10.77
CA LEU A 393 -21.93 -32.02 10.12
C LEU A 393 -21.47 -33.28 9.37
N LEU A 394 -22.40 -34.20 9.17
CA LEU A 394 -22.20 -35.39 8.34
C LEU A 394 -22.82 -35.20 6.95
N LEU A 395 -22.39 -36.00 5.98
CA LEU A 395 -22.98 -35.97 4.63
C LEU A 395 -24.49 -36.26 4.65
N GLY A 396 -24.95 -37.12 5.57
CA GLY A 396 -26.37 -37.39 5.77
C GLY A 396 -27.17 -36.15 6.17
N ASP A 397 -26.58 -35.25 6.95
CA ASP A 397 -27.22 -33.99 7.37
C ASP A 397 -27.45 -33.06 6.18
N VAL A 398 -26.47 -32.99 5.27
CA VAL A 398 -26.56 -32.20 4.03
C VAL A 398 -27.65 -32.76 3.10
N VAL A 399 -27.74 -34.09 2.97
CA VAL A 399 -28.80 -34.75 2.18
C VAL A 399 -30.17 -34.49 2.79
N ASN A 400 -30.30 -34.63 4.12
CA ASN A 400 -31.55 -34.36 4.82
C ASN A 400 -31.97 -32.88 4.66
N TRP A 401 -31.04 -31.95 4.73
CA TRP A 401 -31.30 -30.52 4.51
C TRP A 401 -31.75 -30.24 3.08
N ALA A 402 -31.05 -30.78 2.08
CA ALA A 402 -31.41 -30.64 0.68
C ALA A 402 -32.81 -31.22 0.36
N GLN A 403 -33.27 -32.21 1.14
CA GLN A 403 -34.60 -32.81 1.03
C GLN A 403 -35.66 -32.13 1.90
N GLY A 404 -35.32 -31.09 2.67
CA GLY A 404 -36.23 -30.43 3.61
C GLY A 404 -36.59 -31.28 4.85
N ARG A 405 -35.76 -32.27 5.18
CA ARG A 405 -35.96 -33.24 6.29
C ARG A 405 -35.00 -33.03 7.47
N ALA A 406 -34.06 -32.08 7.38
CA ALA A 406 -33.13 -31.81 8.46
C ALA A 406 -33.80 -31.16 9.67
N GLY A 407 -33.30 -31.47 10.87
CA GLY A 407 -33.71 -30.79 12.10
C GLY A 407 -33.34 -29.31 12.09
N GLN A 408 -34.02 -28.50 12.90
CA GLN A 408 -33.91 -27.03 12.89
C GLN A 408 -32.47 -26.51 13.03
N THR A 409 -31.66 -27.10 13.91
CA THR A 409 -30.26 -26.72 14.10
C THR A 409 -29.41 -26.97 12.86
N VAL A 410 -29.56 -28.14 12.24
CA VAL A 410 -28.82 -28.51 11.02
C VAL A 410 -29.22 -27.59 9.87
N SER A 411 -30.52 -27.31 9.73
CA SER A 411 -31.03 -26.39 8.72
C SER A 411 -30.47 -24.99 8.90
N PHE A 412 -30.52 -24.42 10.12
CA PHE A 412 -29.94 -23.10 10.40
C PHE A 412 -28.44 -23.02 10.06
N VAL A 413 -27.67 -24.05 10.42
CA VAL A 413 -26.24 -24.11 10.12
C VAL A 413 -26.00 -24.18 8.61
N LEU A 414 -26.75 -25.00 7.87
CA LEU A 414 -26.56 -25.12 6.43
C LEU A 414 -27.09 -23.91 5.64
N ASP A 415 -28.18 -23.30 6.09
CA ASP A 415 -28.77 -22.09 5.51
C ASP A 415 -27.82 -20.89 5.62
N THR A 416 -26.95 -20.87 6.63
CA THR A 416 -25.90 -19.84 6.77
C THR A 416 -24.58 -20.24 6.12
N ARG A 417 -24.22 -21.53 6.12
CA ARG A 417 -22.94 -22.01 5.56
C ARG A 417 -22.92 -22.10 4.05
N VAL A 418 -23.95 -22.65 3.44
CA VAL A 418 -23.96 -22.88 1.99
C VAL A 418 -23.82 -21.55 1.22
N PRO A 419 -24.57 -20.48 1.54
CA PRO A 419 -24.39 -19.21 0.84
C PRO A 419 -23.02 -18.60 1.07
N ARG A 420 -22.49 -18.72 2.29
CA ARG A 420 -21.13 -18.27 2.63
C ARG A 420 -20.05 -18.98 1.80
N VAL A 421 -20.14 -20.30 1.65
CA VAL A 421 -19.21 -21.09 0.82
C VAL A 421 -19.32 -20.68 -0.64
N LEU A 422 -20.54 -20.52 -1.16
CA LEU A 422 -20.76 -20.07 -2.54
C LEU A 422 -20.21 -18.65 -2.76
N ALA A 423 -20.41 -17.73 -1.81
CA ALA A 423 -19.84 -16.39 -1.85
C ALA A 423 -18.31 -16.43 -1.92
N ALA A 424 -17.66 -17.26 -1.08
CA ALA A 424 -16.20 -17.42 -1.06
C ALA A 424 -15.67 -17.94 -2.40
N LEU A 425 -16.31 -18.98 -2.96
CA LEU A 425 -15.94 -19.58 -4.24
C LEU A 425 -16.06 -18.57 -5.38
N CYS A 426 -17.22 -17.91 -5.50
CA CYS A 426 -17.49 -16.95 -6.55
C CYS A 426 -16.60 -15.71 -6.44
N ALA A 427 -16.34 -15.20 -5.22
CA ALA A 427 -15.47 -14.05 -5.02
C ALA A 427 -14.03 -14.37 -5.38
N GLY A 428 -13.52 -15.53 -4.95
CA GLY A 428 -12.19 -16.00 -5.30
C GLY A 428 -12.00 -16.19 -6.81
N ALA A 429 -12.97 -16.81 -7.46
CA ALA A 429 -13.00 -16.98 -8.90
C ALA A 429 -13.01 -15.64 -9.66
N ALA A 430 -13.89 -14.71 -9.25
CA ALA A 430 -14.03 -13.40 -9.88
C ALA A 430 -12.78 -12.54 -9.72
N LEU A 431 -12.19 -12.49 -8.52
CA LEU A 431 -10.96 -11.74 -8.25
C LEU A 431 -9.76 -12.33 -9.00
N ALA A 432 -9.67 -13.65 -9.14
CA ALA A 432 -8.62 -14.29 -9.92
C ALA A 432 -8.77 -14.03 -11.43
N LEU A 433 -10.01 -14.03 -11.94
CA LEU A 433 -10.28 -13.67 -13.33
C LEU A 433 -9.95 -12.19 -13.59
N ALA A 434 -10.42 -11.29 -12.73
CA ALA A 434 -10.10 -9.86 -12.79
C ALA A 434 -8.59 -9.62 -12.76
N GLY A 435 -7.87 -10.27 -11.84
CA GLY A 435 -6.40 -10.25 -11.80
C GLY A 435 -5.74 -10.75 -13.08
N THR A 436 -6.25 -11.83 -13.67
CA THR A 436 -5.77 -12.35 -14.96
C THR A 436 -5.89 -11.28 -16.06
N LEU A 437 -7.05 -10.61 -16.15
CA LEU A 437 -7.32 -9.56 -17.14
C LEU A 437 -6.42 -8.34 -16.93
N VAL A 438 -6.31 -7.85 -15.68
CA VAL A 438 -5.47 -6.68 -15.35
C VAL A 438 -4.02 -6.96 -15.66
N GLN A 439 -3.48 -8.11 -15.26
CA GLN A 439 -2.08 -8.47 -15.51
C GLN A 439 -1.77 -8.63 -17.00
N ALA A 440 -2.73 -9.12 -17.80
CA ALA A 440 -2.59 -9.23 -19.24
C ALA A 440 -2.58 -7.84 -19.91
N VAL A 441 -3.56 -6.99 -19.59
CA VAL A 441 -3.68 -5.64 -20.16
C VAL A 441 -2.52 -4.74 -19.75
N THR A 442 -2.17 -4.77 -18.47
CA THR A 442 -1.07 -3.96 -17.93
C THR A 442 0.29 -4.56 -18.24
N ARG A 443 0.39 -5.79 -18.75
CA ARG A 443 1.67 -6.51 -18.95
C ARG A 443 2.55 -6.47 -17.69
N ASN A 444 1.93 -6.51 -16.52
CA ASN A 444 2.60 -6.48 -15.24
C ASN A 444 2.11 -7.66 -14.39
N PRO A 445 2.95 -8.67 -14.11
CA PRO A 445 2.54 -9.82 -13.30
C PRO A 445 2.22 -9.46 -11.84
N LEU A 446 2.53 -8.24 -11.40
CA LEU A 446 2.25 -7.72 -10.07
C LEU A 446 1.02 -6.83 -10.02
N ALA A 447 0.40 -6.54 -11.16
CA ALA A 447 -0.82 -5.77 -11.16
C ALA A 447 -1.96 -6.63 -10.60
N GLU A 448 -2.80 -6.01 -9.79
CA GLU A 448 -4.04 -6.59 -9.31
C GLU A 448 -5.13 -5.50 -9.37
N PRO A 449 -6.42 -5.87 -9.34
CA PRO A 449 -7.50 -4.90 -9.46
C PRO A 449 -7.47 -3.80 -8.37
N GLY A 450 -6.96 -4.12 -7.18
CA GLY A 450 -6.77 -3.14 -6.10
C GLY A 450 -5.82 -2.00 -6.46
N VAL A 451 -4.81 -2.26 -7.31
CA VAL A 451 -3.87 -1.24 -7.81
C VAL A 451 -4.58 -0.21 -8.71
N LEU A 452 -5.71 -0.56 -9.31
CA LEU A 452 -6.54 0.36 -10.10
C LEU A 452 -7.47 1.21 -9.21
N GLY A 453 -7.35 1.14 -7.89
CA GLY A 453 -8.17 1.90 -6.93
C GLY A 453 -9.61 1.40 -6.79
N VAL A 454 -10.03 0.42 -7.59
CA VAL A 454 -11.42 -0.11 -7.61
C VAL A 454 -11.82 -0.65 -6.24
N THR A 455 -10.97 -1.48 -5.63
CA THR A 455 -11.19 -2.07 -4.31
C THR A 455 -11.30 -0.99 -3.23
N ASN A 456 -10.43 0.02 -3.27
CA ASN A 456 -10.43 1.09 -2.28
C ASN A 456 -11.59 2.08 -2.49
N GLY A 457 -12.01 2.29 -3.74
CA GLY A 457 -13.22 3.03 -4.07
C GLY A 457 -14.47 2.32 -3.54
N ALA A 458 -14.56 1.00 -3.71
CA ALA A 458 -15.64 0.21 -3.12
C ALA A 458 -15.63 0.26 -1.60
N ALA A 459 -14.46 0.14 -0.99
CA ALA A 459 -14.30 0.30 0.44
C ALA A 459 -14.76 1.67 0.94
N LEU A 460 -14.41 2.74 0.22
CA LEU A 460 -14.84 4.09 0.57
C LEU A 460 -16.37 4.22 0.51
N GLY A 461 -16.99 3.71 -0.55
CA GLY A 461 -18.45 3.74 -0.69
C GLY A 461 -19.18 2.94 0.39
N ALA A 462 -18.65 1.75 0.76
CA ALA A 462 -19.21 0.95 1.84
C ALA A 462 -19.05 1.61 3.20
N VAL A 463 -17.83 2.06 3.54
CA VAL A 463 -17.52 2.69 4.83
C VAL A 463 -18.30 3.99 5.01
N LEU A 464 -18.45 4.78 3.94
CA LEU A 464 -19.30 5.97 3.97
C LEU A 464 -20.72 5.62 4.40
N LEU A 465 -21.36 4.62 3.79
CA LEU A 465 -22.71 4.22 4.17
C LEU A 465 -22.79 3.60 5.56
N VAL A 466 -21.82 2.76 5.95
CA VAL A 466 -21.74 2.15 7.29
C VAL A 466 -21.66 3.21 8.39
N THR A 467 -20.97 4.32 8.14
CA THR A 467 -20.72 5.39 9.13
C THR A 467 -21.76 6.51 9.10
N THR A 468 -22.45 6.74 7.98
CA THR A 468 -23.36 7.88 7.82
C THR A 468 -24.84 7.50 7.76
N VAL A 469 -25.17 6.26 7.37
CA VAL A 469 -26.56 5.81 7.22
C VAL A 469 -26.90 4.82 8.34
N PRO A 470 -27.75 5.23 9.30
CA PRO A 470 -28.18 4.34 10.37
C PRO A 470 -28.88 3.09 9.82
N ALA A 471 -28.50 1.91 10.34
CA ALA A 471 -29.09 0.62 9.99
C ALA A 471 -29.11 0.31 8.47
N ALA A 472 -28.11 0.76 7.72
CA ALA A 472 -27.96 0.42 6.31
C ALA A 472 -27.96 -1.10 6.08
N GLY A 473 -28.88 -1.57 5.23
CA GLY A 473 -28.98 -2.99 4.87
C GLY A 473 -27.84 -3.46 3.97
N SER A 474 -27.67 -4.79 3.85
CA SER A 474 -26.62 -5.43 3.02
C SER A 474 -26.60 -4.90 1.58
N TRP A 475 -27.76 -4.80 0.93
CA TRP A 475 -27.90 -4.30 -0.44
C TRP A 475 -27.54 -2.82 -0.58
N THR A 476 -27.84 -2.00 0.43
CA THR A 476 -27.48 -0.57 0.44
C THR A 476 -25.97 -0.41 0.51
N ILE A 477 -25.31 -1.15 1.42
CA ILE A 477 -23.85 -1.15 1.55
C ILE A 477 -23.20 -1.68 0.27
N ALA A 478 -23.72 -2.77 -0.31
CA ALA A 478 -23.26 -3.33 -1.57
C ALA A 478 -23.41 -2.35 -2.74
N GLY A 479 -24.51 -1.61 -2.80
CA GLY A 479 -24.74 -0.55 -3.78
C GLY A 479 -23.75 0.60 -3.64
N GLY A 480 -23.47 1.04 -2.41
CA GLY A 480 -22.43 2.04 -2.13
C GLY A 480 -21.04 1.56 -2.53
N ALA A 481 -20.71 0.30 -2.23
CA ALA A 481 -19.46 -0.31 -2.66
C ALA A 481 -19.32 -0.33 -4.19
N PHE A 482 -20.37 -0.74 -4.90
CA PHE A 482 -20.36 -0.74 -6.36
C PHE A 482 -20.22 0.68 -6.93
N ALA A 483 -20.96 1.65 -6.40
CA ALA A 483 -20.88 3.04 -6.82
C ALA A 483 -19.49 3.65 -6.57
N GLY A 484 -18.89 3.40 -5.40
CA GLY A 484 -17.54 3.85 -5.07
C GLY A 484 -16.48 3.25 -5.98
N ALA A 485 -16.58 1.95 -6.31
CA ALA A 485 -15.73 1.30 -7.31
C ALA A 485 -15.89 1.93 -8.70
N ALA A 486 -17.12 2.21 -9.13
CA ALA A 486 -17.40 2.84 -10.42
C ALA A 486 -16.82 4.24 -10.50
N VAL A 487 -16.99 5.07 -9.46
CA VAL A 487 -16.38 6.42 -9.39
C VAL A 487 -14.87 6.33 -9.47
N SER A 488 -14.24 5.43 -8.70
CA SER A 488 -12.79 5.23 -8.78
C SER A 488 -12.33 4.80 -10.18
N ALA A 489 -13.05 3.87 -10.82
CA ALA A 489 -12.73 3.42 -12.17
C ALA A 489 -12.85 4.56 -13.20
N VAL A 490 -13.89 5.38 -13.12
CA VAL A 490 -14.07 6.57 -13.99
C VAL A 490 -12.93 7.55 -13.79
N LEU A 491 -12.54 7.84 -12.55
CA LEU A 491 -11.40 8.73 -12.26
C LEU A 491 -10.10 8.18 -12.84
N VAL A 492 -9.79 6.90 -12.58
CA VAL A 492 -8.54 6.28 -13.04
C VAL A 492 -8.48 6.19 -14.55
N PHE A 493 -9.55 5.71 -15.20
CA PHE A 493 -9.59 5.57 -16.65
C PHE A 493 -9.65 6.93 -17.35
N GLY A 494 -10.42 7.89 -16.84
CA GLY A 494 -10.49 9.25 -17.40
C GLY A 494 -9.14 9.97 -17.31
N LEU A 495 -8.44 9.87 -16.17
CA LEU A 495 -7.11 10.46 -16.00
C LEU A 495 -6.02 9.72 -16.76
N ALA A 496 -6.17 8.42 -17.04
CA ALA A 496 -5.24 7.63 -17.85
C ALA A 496 -5.47 7.75 -19.37
N ALA A 497 -6.72 8.02 -19.80
CA ALA A 497 -7.13 8.01 -21.21
C ALA A 497 -6.35 9.03 -22.07
N LYS A 498 -6.02 10.20 -21.52
CA LYS A 498 -5.25 11.26 -22.22
C LYS A 498 -3.85 10.83 -22.70
N GLY A 499 -3.38 9.62 -22.36
CA GLY A 499 -2.09 9.08 -22.81
C GLY A 499 -2.17 7.66 -23.34
N GLY A 500 -3.33 7.21 -23.82
CA GLY A 500 -3.49 5.90 -24.48
C GLY A 500 -3.45 4.69 -23.55
N PHE A 501 -3.83 4.86 -22.27
CA PHE A 501 -3.77 3.81 -21.23
C PHE A 501 -2.37 3.21 -21.05
N GLY A 502 -1.37 4.08 -21.08
CA GLY A 502 0.00 3.74 -20.75
C GLY A 502 0.15 2.99 -19.43
N GLN A 503 0.96 1.93 -19.41
CA GLN A 503 1.07 0.99 -18.28
C GLN A 503 1.48 1.70 -16.98
N ASN A 504 2.54 2.51 -17.02
CA ASN A 504 3.02 3.19 -15.81
C ASN A 504 2.05 4.25 -15.34
N ARG A 505 1.42 4.98 -16.28
CA ARG A 505 0.43 6.00 -15.96
C ARG A 505 -0.80 5.39 -15.30
N LEU A 506 -1.35 4.30 -15.85
CA LEU A 506 -2.51 3.63 -15.30
C LEU A 506 -2.26 3.15 -13.87
N VAL A 507 -1.10 2.53 -13.62
CA VAL A 507 -0.70 2.04 -12.29
C VAL A 507 -0.48 3.21 -11.31
N LEU A 508 0.21 4.28 -11.71
CA LEU A 508 0.47 5.43 -10.84
C LEU A 508 -0.80 6.21 -10.49
N VAL A 509 -1.69 6.44 -11.46
CA VAL A 509 -3.00 7.07 -11.22
C VAL A 509 -3.85 6.18 -10.33
N GLY A 510 -3.92 4.88 -10.64
CA GLY A 510 -4.65 3.90 -9.84
C GLY A 510 -4.20 3.87 -8.37
N PHE A 511 -2.88 3.78 -8.14
CA PHE A 511 -2.30 3.79 -6.80
C PHE A 511 -2.53 5.12 -6.06
N GLY A 512 -2.47 6.26 -6.78
CA GLY A 512 -2.81 7.57 -6.23
C GLY A 512 -4.27 7.64 -5.78
N VAL A 513 -5.22 7.24 -6.63
CA VAL A 513 -6.66 7.21 -6.28
C VAL A 513 -6.92 6.23 -5.14
N ALA A 514 -6.30 5.04 -5.16
CA ALA A 514 -6.40 4.04 -4.11
C ALA A 514 -5.97 4.59 -2.75
N THR A 515 -4.83 5.27 -2.71
CA THR A 515 -4.30 5.89 -1.48
C THR A 515 -5.21 7.02 -0.99
N GLY A 516 -5.69 7.88 -1.91
CA GLY A 516 -6.62 8.94 -1.56
C GLY A 516 -7.89 8.39 -0.92
N ALA A 517 -8.46 7.33 -1.50
CA ALA A 517 -9.62 6.65 -0.93
C ALA A 517 -9.33 6.06 0.47
N THR A 518 -8.17 5.42 0.67
CA THR A 518 -7.76 4.90 1.99
C THR A 518 -7.60 6.01 3.03
N ALA A 519 -7.08 7.18 2.65
CA ALA A 519 -6.97 8.33 3.56
C ALA A 519 -8.36 8.84 3.96
N VAL A 520 -9.31 8.93 3.03
CA VAL A 520 -10.70 9.32 3.35
C VAL A 520 -11.39 8.27 4.21
N ILE A 521 -11.23 6.97 3.91
CA ILE A 521 -11.73 5.86 4.76
C ILE A 521 -11.22 6.02 6.19
N SER A 522 -9.93 6.31 6.35
CA SER A 522 -9.30 6.46 7.66
C SER A 522 -9.85 7.65 8.42
N MET A 523 -10.11 8.77 7.73
CA MET A 523 -10.78 9.93 8.31
C MET A 523 -12.20 9.59 8.78
N LEU A 524 -12.99 8.88 7.97
CA LEU A 524 -14.35 8.46 8.34
C LEU A 524 -14.36 7.56 9.58
N ILE A 525 -13.44 6.59 9.65
CA ILE A 525 -13.35 5.66 10.80
C ILE A 525 -12.90 6.38 12.08
N ILE A 526 -12.07 7.42 11.97
CA ILE A 526 -11.60 8.16 13.15
C ILE A 526 -12.65 9.14 13.68
N LEU A 527 -13.46 9.73 12.79
CA LEU A 527 -14.46 10.73 13.15
C LEU A 527 -15.83 10.13 13.51
N THR A 528 -16.04 8.83 13.28
CA THR A 528 -17.27 8.12 13.64
C THR A 528 -17.21 7.53 15.05
N ASP A 529 -18.34 7.05 15.56
CA ASP A 529 -18.39 6.38 16.86
C ASP A 529 -17.66 5.01 16.84
N PRO A 530 -17.12 4.54 17.97
CA PRO A 530 -16.36 3.29 18.04
C PRO A 530 -17.09 2.05 17.53
N PHE A 531 -18.43 2.03 17.64
CA PHE A 531 -19.24 0.89 17.19
C PHE A 531 -19.30 0.83 15.65
N ASN A 532 -19.57 1.96 14.99
CA ASN A 532 -19.51 2.05 13.54
C ASN A 532 -18.09 1.89 13.00
N ALA A 533 -17.07 2.35 13.73
CA ALA A 533 -15.66 2.08 13.41
C ALA A 533 -15.38 0.57 13.38
N THR A 534 -15.83 -0.18 14.40
CA THR A 534 -15.64 -1.65 14.46
C THR A 534 -16.36 -2.36 13.30
N LYS A 535 -17.57 -1.92 12.94
CA LYS A 535 -18.28 -2.44 11.76
C LYS A 535 -17.53 -2.16 10.46
N ALA A 536 -17.01 -0.94 10.30
CA ALA A 536 -16.23 -0.56 9.13
C ALA A 536 -14.95 -1.40 9.01
N LEU A 537 -14.20 -1.58 10.11
CA LEU A 537 -13.01 -2.43 10.15
C LEU A 537 -13.35 -3.90 9.84
N THR A 538 -14.45 -4.41 10.37
CA THR A 538 -14.93 -5.77 10.06
C THR A 538 -15.26 -5.94 8.57
N TRP A 539 -15.85 -4.93 7.94
CA TRP A 539 -16.14 -4.94 6.51
C TRP A 539 -14.85 -4.86 5.66
N LEU A 540 -13.89 -4.02 6.06
CA LEU A 540 -12.57 -3.88 5.43
C LEU A 540 -11.69 -5.14 5.57
N GLY A 541 -11.89 -5.93 6.63
CA GLY A 541 -11.22 -7.22 6.77
C GLY A 541 -11.63 -8.27 5.73
N GLY A 542 -12.70 -8.02 4.97
CA GLY A 542 -13.23 -8.92 3.96
C GLY A 542 -13.86 -10.16 4.58
N SER A 543 -15.20 -10.21 4.63
CA SER A 543 -15.94 -11.31 5.24
C SER A 543 -17.12 -11.78 4.40
N THR A 544 -17.20 -13.10 4.27
CA THR A 544 -18.32 -13.87 3.73
C THR A 544 -19.35 -14.23 4.81
N TYR A 545 -19.12 -13.79 6.06
CA TYR A 545 -20.06 -13.94 7.15
C TYR A 545 -21.37 -13.20 6.86
N GLY A 546 -22.49 -13.79 7.27
CA GLY A 546 -23.81 -13.19 7.15
C GLY A 546 -24.36 -13.08 5.71
N ARG A 547 -23.75 -13.76 4.73
CA ARG A 547 -24.25 -13.78 3.35
C ARG A 547 -25.40 -14.75 3.18
N THR A 548 -26.36 -14.35 2.36
CA THR A 548 -27.54 -15.12 1.97
C THR A 548 -27.47 -15.50 0.49
N LEU A 549 -28.27 -16.48 0.03
CA LEU A 549 -28.27 -16.86 -1.39
C LEU A 549 -28.54 -15.69 -2.35
N PRO A 550 -29.49 -14.78 -2.07
CA PRO A 550 -29.70 -13.59 -2.91
C PRO A 550 -28.45 -12.72 -3.08
N ASP A 551 -27.59 -12.61 -2.05
CA ASP A 551 -26.37 -11.81 -2.12
C ASP A 551 -25.33 -12.40 -3.10
N VAL A 552 -25.38 -13.72 -3.34
CA VAL A 552 -24.42 -14.43 -4.22
C VAL A 552 -24.81 -14.34 -5.69
N VAL A 553 -26.10 -14.22 -5.99
CA VAL A 553 -26.62 -14.26 -7.37
C VAL A 553 -25.98 -13.20 -8.29
N PRO A 554 -25.89 -11.91 -7.92
CA PRO A 554 -25.28 -10.90 -8.79
C PRO A 554 -23.81 -11.21 -9.11
N LEU A 555 -23.07 -11.69 -8.11
CA LEU A 555 -21.67 -12.07 -8.28
C LEU A 555 -21.53 -13.28 -9.22
N ALA A 556 -22.35 -14.31 -9.04
CA ALA A 556 -22.35 -15.50 -9.89
C ALA A 556 -22.68 -15.15 -11.36
N LEU A 557 -23.66 -14.28 -11.60
CA LEU A 557 -24.03 -13.82 -12.94
C LEU A 557 -22.90 -13.04 -13.62
N VAL A 558 -22.28 -12.08 -12.90
CA VAL A 558 -21.16 -11.30 -13.43
C VAL A 558 -19.93 -12.17 -13.67
N LEU A 559 -19.66 -13.15 -12.80
CA LEU A 559 -18.60 -14.14 -13.00
C LEU A 559 -18.85 -14.99 -14.25
N ALA A 560 -20.08 -15.51 -14.44
CA ALA A 560 -20.43 -16.32 -15.61
C ALA A 560 -20.31 -15.52 -16.92
N ALA A 561 -20.81 -14.27 -16.92
CA ALA A 561 -20.67 -13.37 -18.06
C ALA A 561 -19.19 -13.05 -18.35
N GLY A 562 -18.41 -12.75 -17.30
CA GLY A 562 -16.99 -12.44 -17.44
C GLY A 562 -16.16 -13.62 -17.93
N LEU A 563 -16.44 -14.84 -17.46
CA LEU A 563 -15.80 -16.05 -17.94
C LEU A 563 -16.13 -16.28 -19.44
N THR A 564 -17.38 -16.08 -19.83
CA THR A 564 -17.83 -16.21 -21.22
C THR A 564 -17.08 -15.25 -22.13
N VAL A 565 -17.00 -13.97 -21.75
CA VAL A 565 -16.28 -12.94 -22.53
C VAL A 565 -14.78 -13.22 -22.57
N ALA A 566 -14.16 -13.56 -21.43
CA ALA A 566 -12.72 -13.82 -21.36
C ALA A 566 -12.31 -15.06 -22.18
N VAL A 567 -13.14 -16.11 -22.20
CA VAL A 567 -12.90 -17.30 -23.02
C VAL A 567 -13.15 -17.02 -24.49
N ALA A 568 -14.21 -16.30 -24.86
CA ALA A 568 -14.51 -15.94 -26.24
C ALA A 568 -13.41 -15.05 -26.85
N ARG A 569 -12.85 -14.13 -26.06
CA ARG A 569 -11.80 -13.19 -26.50
C ARG A 569 -10.39 -13.56 -26.04
N ARG A 570 -10.15 -14.84 -25.71
CA ARG A 570 -8.85 -15.31 -25.20
C ARG A 570 -7.67 -15.03 -26.13
N THR A 571 -7.88 -15.08 -27.45
CA THR A 571 -6.84 -14.81 -28.45
C THR A 571 -6.48 -13.32 -28.47
N GLU A 572 -7.47 -12.44 -28.35
CA GLU A 572 -7.24 -11.00 -28.21
C GLU A 572 -6.44 -10.71 -26.94
N LEU A 573 -6.75 -11.40 -25.83
CA LEU A 573 -6.04 -11.28 -24.56
C LEU A 573 -4.58 -11.78 -24.65
N ASP A 574 -4.34 -12.91 -25.34
CA ASP A 574 -2.99 -13.40 -25.63
C ASP A 574 -2.18 -12.35 -26.39
N LEU A 575 -2.76 -11.73 -27.43
CA LEU A 575 -2.10 -10.70 -28.23
C LEU A 575 -1.80 -9.44 -27.42
N VAL A 576 -2.78 -8.91 -26.67
CA VAL A 576 -2.59 -7.72 -25.81
C VAL A 576 -1.46 -7.93 -24.77
N SER A 577 -1.21 -9.17 -24.37
CA SER A 577 -0.19 -9.52 -23.38
C SER A 577 1.24 -9.64 -23.92
N LEU A 578 1.43 -9.63 -25.25
CA LEU A 578 2.74 -9.77 -25.90
C LEU A 578 3.52 -8.46 -25.86
N ASP A 579 3.10 -7.47 -26.64
CA ASP A 579 3.76 -6.17 -26.80
C ASP A 579 2.77 -5.09 -27.28
N GLU A 580 3.27 -3.93 -27.69
CA GLU A 580 2.44 -2.80 -28.14
C GLU A 580 2.17 -2.81 -29.65
N ASP A 581 2.99 -3.53 -30.43
CA ASP A 581 3.06 -3.40 -31.89
C ASP A 581 2.43 -4.59 -32.60
N THR A 582 2.73 -5.81 -32.15
CA THR A 582 2.20 -7.09 -32.67
C THR A 582 0.67 -7.09 -32.77
N PRO A 583 -0.10 -6.66 -31.75
CA PRO A 583 -1.56 -6.64 -31.86
C PRO A 583 -2.05 -5.64 -32.90
N ARG A 584 -1.37 -4.48 -33.04
CA ARG A 584 -1.71 -3.45 -34.03
C ARG A 584 -1.45 -3.95 -35.46
N LEU A 585 -0.34 -4.66 -35.67
CA LEU A 585 -0.01 -5.30 -36.95
C LEU A 585 -1.04 -6.36 -37.36
N LEU A 586 -1.65 -7.04 -36.38
CA LEU A 586 -2.71 -8.02 -36.60
C LEU A 586 -4.13 -7.41 -36.67
N GLY A 587 -4.24 -6.08 -36.75
CA GLY A 587 -5.51 -5.36 -36.92
C GLY A 587 -6.33 -5.18 -35.65
N LEU A 588 -5.77 -5.42 -34.46
CA LEU A 588 -6.47 -5.18 -33.20
C LEU A 588 -6.39 -3.71 -32.76
N ASN A 589 -7.55 -3.14 -32.45
CA ASN A 589 -7.66 -1.85 -31.78
C ASN A 589 -7.28 -1.98 -30.30
N LEU A 590 -5.99 -1.89 -30.00
CA LEU A 590 -5.44 -2.09 -28.65
C LEU A 590 -6.12 -1.25 -27.57
N SER A 591 -6.45 0.01 -27.86
CA SER A 591 -7.10 0.89 -26.89
C SER A 591 -8.48 0.37 -26.48
N GLN A 592 -9.29 -0.08 -27.44
CA GLN A 592 -10.63 -0.61 -27.22
C GLN A 592 -10.58 -1.97 -26.52
N GLY A 593 -9.69 -2.86 -26.95
CA GLY A 593 -9.50 -4.18 -26.31
C GLY A 593 -9.07 -4.05 -24.85
N ARG A 594 -8.05 -3.20 -24.57
CA ARG A 594 -7.62 -2.90 -23.21
C ARG A 594 -8.75 -2.33 -22.36
N PHE A 595 -9.45 -1.33 -22.89
CA PHE A 595 -10.57 -0.71 -22.17
C PHE A 595 -11.67 -1.73 -21.85
N GLY A 596 -12.05 -2.59 -22.79
CA GLY A 596 -13.06 -3.63 -22.58
C GLY A 596 -12.67 -4.62 -21.48
N PHE A 597 -11.44 -5.14 -21.49
CA PHE A 597 -10.95 -6.04 -20.44
C PHE A 597 -10.80 -5.35 -19.07
N LEU A 598 -10.42 -4.06 -19.05
CA LEU A 598 -10.37 -3.27 -17.82
C LEU A 598 -11.76 -3.04 -17.23
N VAL A 599 -12.75 -2.68 -18.05
CA VAL A 599 -14.15 -2.55 -17.62
C VAL A 599 -14.65 -3.88 -17.06
N LEU A 600 -14.39 -4.99 -17.75
CA LEU A 600 -14.79 -6.31 -17.27
C LEU A 600 -14.13 -6.66 -15.93
N SER A 601 -12.83 -6.35 -15.78
CA SER A 601 -12.12 -6.54 -14.52
C SER A 601 -12.71 -5.69 -13.38
N VAL A 602 -13.09 -4.43 -13.67
CA VAL A 602 -13.73 -3.55 -12.68
C VAL A 602 -15.05 -4.16 -12.24
N LEU A 603 -15.89 -4.62 -13.18
CA LEU A 603 -17.18 -5.23 -12.86
C LEU A 603 -17.02 -6.47 -11.98
N LEU A 604 -16.12 -7.39 -12.35
CA LEU A 604 -15.83 -8.60 -11.56
C LEU A 604 -15.31 -8.27 -10.15
N SER A 605 -14.43 -7.27 -10.03
CA SER A 605 -13.84 -6.89 -8.74
C SER A 605 -14.84 -6.15 -7.86
N ALA A 606 -15.61 -5.21 -8.44
CA ALA A 606 -16.61 -4.43 -7.72
C ALA A 606 -17.72 -5.32 -7.15
N THR A 607 -18.22 -6.29 -7.94
CA THR A 607 -19.24 -7.23 -7.43
C THR A 607 -18.67 -8.20 -6.40
N ALA A 608 -17.44 -8.68 -6.58
CA ALA A 608 -16.78 -9.52 -5.57
C ALA A 608 -16.59 -8.77 -4.25
N VAL A 609 -16.13 -7.50 -4.30
CA VAL A 609 -15.93 -6.68 -3.11
C VAL A 609 -17.25 -6.30 -2.44
N ALA A 610 -18.30 -6.00 -3.21
CA ALA A 610 -19.63 -5.76 -2.65
C ALA A 610 -20.18 -7.00 -1.92
N ALA A 611 -19.96 -8.20 -2.47
CA ALA A 611 -20.48 -9.45 -1.95
C ALA A 611 -19.62 -10.10 -0.84
N ALA A 612 -18.34 -9.78 -0.71
CA ALA A 612 -17.44 -10.42 0.25
C ALA A 612 -16.53 -9.46 1.02
N GLY A 613 -16.67 -8.15 0.81
CA GLY A 613 -15.76 -7.13 1.35
C GLY A 613 -14.41 -7.14 0.62
N THR A 614 -13.43 -6.41 1.15
CA THR A 614 -12.13 -6.27 0.51
C THR A 614 -11.25 -7.51 0.74
N ILE A 615 -10.94 -8.22 -0.36
CA ILE A 615 -10.07 -9.39 -0.34
C ILE A 615 -8.84 -9.13 -1.22
N GLY A 616 -7.67 -9.04 -0.59
CA GLY A 616 -6.38 -8.84 -1.26
C GLY A 616 -5.72 -10.16 -1.70
N PHE A 617 -4.58 -10.05 -2.41
CA PHE A 617 -3.71 -11.15 -2.89
C PHE A 617 -4.30 -12.09 -3.94
N VAL A 618 -5.61 -12.37 -3.96
CA VAL A 618 -6.21 -13.37 -4.85
C VAL A 618 -5.91 -13.04 -6.31
N GLY A 619 -6.14 -11.78 -6.70
CA GLY A 619 -5.90 -11.28 -8.05
C GLY A 619 -4.43 -11.21 -8.44
N LEU A 620 -3.50 -11.32 -7.48
CA LEU A 620 -2.07 -11.36 -7.73
C LEU A 620 -1.55 -12.80 -7.80
N VAL A 621 -1.85 -13.60 -6.77
CA VAL A 621 -1.27 -14.93 -6.55
C VAL A 621 -1.86 -15.98 -7.50
N ALA A 622 -3.18 -16.03 -7.65
CA ALA A 622 -3.85 -17.04 -8.46
C ALA A 622 -3.42 -17.02 -9.95
N PRO A 623 -3.48 -15.87 -10.67
CA PRO A 623 -3.01 -15.83 -12.06
C PRO A 623 -1.51 -16.06 -12.20
N HIS A 624 -0.69 -15.60 -11.25
CA HIS A 624 0.75 -15.86 -11.27
C HIS A 624 1.05 -17.36 -11.12
N ALA A 625 0.43 -18.02 -10.15
CA ALA A 625 0.55 -19.46 -9.92
C ALA A 625 0.03 -20.26 -11.13
N ALA A 626 -1.10 -19.85 -11.72
CA ALA A 626 -1.62 -20.48 -12.93
C ALA A 626 -0.60 -20.44 -14.07
N ARG A 627 0.04 -19.28 -14.31
CA ARG A 627 1.08 -19.18 -15.36
C ARG A 627 2.30 -20.06 -15.08
N ALA A 628 2.70 -20.18 -13.82
CA ALA A 628 3.82 -21.04 -13.42
C ALA A 628 3.53 -22.54 -13.64
N LEU A 629 2.28 -22.96 -13.44
CA LEU A 629 1.82 -24.34 -13.58
C LEU A 629 1.58 -24.73 -15.05
N VAL A 630 0.82 -23.93 -15.81
CA VAL A 630 0.30 -24.34 -17.13
C VAL A 630 0.82 -23.54 -18.33
N GLY A 631 1.70 -22.55 -18.10
CA GLY A 631 2.25 -21.68 -19.13
C GLY A 631 1.44 -20.39 -19.32
N ARG A 632 1.69 -19.61 -20.38
CA ARG A 632 1.12 -18.26 -20.55
C ARG A 632 -0.17 -18.17 -21.36
N GLN A 633 -0.52 -19.20 -22.13
CA GLN A 633 -1.70 -19.15 -23.01
C GLN A 633 -2.97 -18.99 -22.18
N HIS A 634 -3.76 -17.94 -22.46
CA HIS A 634 -4.94 -17.60 -21.66
C HIS A 634 -6.01 -18.69 -21.69
N VAL A 635 -6.07 -19.50 -22.75
CA VAL A 635 -6.93 -20.70 -22.81
C VAL A 635 -6.69 -21.68 -21.65
N ARG A 636 -5.45 -21.74 -21.12
CA ARG A 636 -5.08 -22.59 -19.99
C ARG A 636 -5.03 -21.81 -18.68
N VAL A 637 -4.57 -20.56 -18.72
CA VAL A 637 -4.42 -19.73 -17.52
C VAL A 637 -5.77 -19.40 -16.90
N ILE A 638 -6.77 -19.01 -17.70
CA ILE A 638 -8.10 -18.61 -17.20
C ILE A 638 -8.73 -19.71 -16.31
N PRO A 639 -8.92 -20.97 -16.77
CA PRO A 639 -9.55 -21.99 -15.94
C PRO A 639 -8.74 -22.32 -14.68
N VAL A 640 -7.40 -22.38 -14.80
CA VAL A 640 -6.52 -22.69 -13.66
C VAL A 640 -6.51 -21.54 -12.65
N ALA A 641 -6.48 -20.28 -13.10
CA ALA A 641 -6.52 -19.11 -12.22
C ALA A 641 -7.84 -19.04 -11.45
N VAL A 642 -8.97 -19.25 -12.14
CA VAL A 642 -10.30 -19.26 -11.51
C VAL A 642 -10.41 -20.35 -10.44
N LEU A 643 -9.95 -21.57 -10.73
CA LEU A 643 -9.93 -22.67 -9.75
C LEU A 643 -9.03 -22.36 -8.55
N LEU A 644 -7.83 -21.83 -8.79
CA LEU A 644 -6.91 -21.43 -7.72
C LEU A 644 -7.47 -20.30 -6.87
N GLY A 645 -8.14 -19.32 -7.48
CA GLY A 645 -8.81 -18.23 -6.77
C GLY A 645 -9.91 -18.74 -5.85
N ALA A 646 -10.78 -19.60 -6.38
CA ALA A 646 -11.86 -20.23 -5.62
C ALA A 646 -11.31 -21.08 -4.45
N LEU A 647 -10.28 -21.89 -4.70
CA LEU A 647 -9.58 -22.67 -3.67
C LEU A 647 -8.99 -21.78 -2.58
N LEU A 648 -8.34 -20.68 -2.96
CA LEU A 648 -7.63 -19.81 -2.02
C LEU A 648 -8.61 -19.08 -1.10
N VAL A 649 -9.69 -18.50 -1.63
CA VAL A 649 -10.67 -17.77 -0.80
C VAL A 649 -11.55 -18.73 0.01
N CYS A 650 -12.02 -19.83 -0.57
CA CYS A 650 -12.80 -20.83 0.17
C CYS A 650 -11.96 -21.51 1.26
N GLY A 651 -10.68 -21.78 0.98
CA GLY A 651 -9.75 -22.34 1.97
C GLY A 651 -9.48 -21.36 3.10
N ALA A 652 -9.23 -20.09 2.77
CA ALA A 652 -9.05 -19.04 3.77
C ALA A 652 -10.31 -18.83 4.63
N ASP A 653 -11.52 -18.89 4.04
CA ASP A 653 -12.78 -18.85 4.78
C ASP A 653 -12.93 -20.03 5.75
N LEU A 654 -12.67 -21.25 5.26
CA LEU A 654 -12.75 -22.46 6.07
C LEU A 654 -11.77 -22.40 7.26
N VAL A 655 -10.52 -22.00 7.02
CA VAL A 655 -9.51 -21.83 8.07
C VAL A 655 -9.95 -20.72 9.05
N GLY A 656 -10.37 -19.57 8.54
CA GLY A 656 -10.74 -18.40 9.35
C GLY A 656 -11.88 -18.64 10.32
N ARG A 657 -12.83 -19.52 9.97
CA ARG A 657 -13.95 -19.88 10.86
C ARG A 657 -13.74 -21.13 11.71
N THR A 658 -12.64 -21.87 11.51
CA THR A 658 -12.38 -23.13 12.25
C THR A 658 -11.28 -22.99 13.28
N VAL A 659 -10.22 -22.22 13.01
CA VAL A 659 -9.02 -22.16 13.87
C VAL A 659 -9.30 -21.56 15.25
N ILE A 660 -10.23 -20.60 15.34
CA ILE A 660 -10.55 -19.87 16.57
C ILE A 660 -12.03 -19.93 16.94
N ALA A 661 -12.75 -20.97 16.50
CA ALA A 661 -14.18 -21.13 16.78
C ALA A 661 -14.46 -21.05 18.31
N PRO A 662 -15.54 -20.36 18.76
CA PRO A 662 -16.63 -19.80 17.96
C PRO A 662 -16.34 -18.42 17.33
N ALA A 663 -15.24 -17.76 17.71
CA ALA A 663 -14.78 -16.55 17.03
C ALA A 663 -14.32 -16.88 15.60
N GLN A 664 -14.28 -15.88 14.73
CA GLN A 664 -13.96 -16.09 13.32
C GLN A 664 -13.18 -14.90 12.76
N LEU A 665 -12.23 -15.19 11.87
CA LEU A 665 -11.52 -14.17 11.11
C LEU A 665 -12.11 -14.03 9.71
N GLY A 666 -12.07 -12.81 9.17
CA GLY A 666 -12.44 -12.53 7.80
C GLY A 666 -11.60 -13.33 6.81
N ALA A 667 -12.24 -13.80 5.72
CA ALA A 667 -11.55 -14.51 4.65
C ALA A 667 -10.43 -13.65 4.04
N GLY A 668 -10.61 -12.33 3.91
CA GLY A 668 -9.62 -11.41 3.37
C GLY A 668 -8.35 -11.30 4.24
N LEU A 669 -8.51 -11.22 5.55
CA LEU A 669 -7.38 -11.28 6.48
C LEU A 669 -6.65 -12.62 6.36
N MET A 670 -7.40 -13.72 6.32
CA MET A 670 -6.80 -15.05 6.22
C MET A 670 -6.07 -15.31 4.91
N THR A 671 -6.57 -14.80 3.77
CA THR A 671 -5.86 -14.92 2.50
C THR A 671 -4.51 -14.20 2.54
N ALA A 672 -4.42 -13.04 3.21
CA ALA A 672 -3.17 -12.30 3.35
C ALA A 672 -2.17 -13.00 4.29
N VAL A 673 -2.64 -13.54 5.42
CA VAL A 673 -1.82 -14.30 6.37
C VAL A 673 -1.24 -15.56 5.72
N ILE A 674 -2.03 -16.28 4.92
CA ILE A 674 -1.57 -17.50 4.21
C ILE A 674 -0.73 -17.15 2.97
N GLY A 675 -1.14 -16.13 2.22
CA GLY A 675 -0.52 -15.74 0.95
C GLY A 675 0.88 -15.14 1.13
N THR A 676 1.11 -14.41 2.21
CA THR A 676 2.39 -13.71 2.44
C THR A 676 3.58 -14.67 2.58
N PRO A 677 3.58 -15.68 3.48
CA PRO A 677 4.68 -16.64 3.58
C PRO A 677 4.95 -17.39 2.28
N TYR A 678 3.90 -17.78 1.55
CA TYR A 678 4.02 -18.46 0.27
C TYR A 678 4.70 -17.57 -0.79
N PHE A 679 4.30 -16.30 -0.89
CA PHE A 679 4.90 -15.35 -1.81
C PHE A 679 6.38 -15.10 -1.49
N LEU A 680 6.71 -14.92 -0.21
CA LEU A 680 8.10 -14.76 0.24
C LEU A 680 8.94 -16.02 -0.06
N TYR A 681 8.39 -17.21 0.13
CA TYR A 681 9.04 -18.46 -0.24
C TYR A 681 9.34 -18.55 -1.74
N LEU A 682 8.36 -18.20 -2.59
CA LEU A 682 8.57 -18.16 -4.05
C LEU A 682 9.67 -17.17 -4.44
N LEU A 683 9.73 -16.01 -3.79
CA LEU A 683 10.75 -15.00 -4.03
C LEU A 683 12.16 -15.55 -3.70
N VAL A 684 12.32 -16.23 -2.57
CA VAL A 684 13.59 -16.87 -2.18
C VAL A 684 13.97 -17.99 -3.15
N ARG A 685 13.01 -18.78 -3.61
CA ARG A 685 13.28 -19.87 -4.58
C ARG A 685 13.72 -19.35 -5.94
N SER A 686 13.21 -18.19 -6.37
CA SER A 686 13.63 -17.54 -7.61
C SER A 686 15.10 -17.08 -7.61
N ARG A 687 15.74 -16.99 -6.43
CA ARG A 687 17.15 -16.62 -6.27
C ARG A 687 18.11 -17.68 -6.81
N HIS A 688 17.71 -18.94 -6.82
CA HIS A 688 18.57 -20.10 -7.08
C HIS A 688 18.43 -20.67 -8.50
N ARG A 689 17.64 -20.03 -9.37
CA ARG A 689 17.54 -20.43 -10.78
C ARG A 689 18.46 -19.52 -11.62
N PRO A 690 19.49 -20.08 -12.27
CA PRO A 690 20.42 -19.32 -13.10
C PRO A 690 19.73 -18.67 -14.31
#